data_AF-A0A1C0VHI4-F1
#
_entry.id   AF-A0A1C0VHI4-F1
#
_cell.length_a   1.000
_cell.length_b   1.000
_cell.length_c   1.000
_cell.angle_alpha   90.00
_cell.angle_beta   90.00
_cell.angle_gamma   90.00
#
_symmetry.space_group_name_H-M   'P 1'
#
loop_
_entity.id
_entity.type
_entity.pdbx_description
1 polymer ?
#
loop_
_entity_poly.entity_id
_entity_poly.type
_entity_poly.pdbx_seq_one_letter_code
_entity_poly.pdbx_strand_id
1 'polypeptide(L)'
;MPRKKDDQSTPKSTPIDSVKHQDKRANIPTEELRDFMADDEKKPQKVLYPRDASLDPQLVWKGKDEQDSQDLEVPAVPIYIQEKIHPHAIIEDFRTQVKKEQPHQQLSLFSDFNGLEFDQLIDFYQHKDGVKWANRMILGDSLLVMNSLAEKEGLKGKVQMIYLDPPYGIKFGSNWQVSTRKRDVKDGKPEEVTRQPEQVKAFRDTWELGIHSYLSYLRDRLVIARELLTETGSVFMQIGDENVHLVRCLMDEVFGSENFIETIAYRTKNMTLGGRFLEGICDTILWYSKNIDSLKFRHLFRETNSQGDSHWNLVIDSKGLPRKLSASEIKNHSLLSNDERIYQLAALYPAGSFATGIYTFTLNGVDYNPPKGRSWKSPVQGMQRLAFANRIEAYQSGETIRYRLFLDDYPVSPLHNIWMDTAPPADKQYVVQTGSKSIERCILMTTDPGDLVLDPTCGSGTTAYVAEQWGRRWITIDTSRVALALARTRLMSAKYPYYLLADSPEGIQKEAELTKQIPPTPLSKGGNSPTPLFKGGVGGIKTENDIRKGFVYNRVPHVTLKAIANNPEIDTIHAKWQLQSEPIRTELNQLLKKSWEEWEIPREAEAKWSDKAKELLAKWWQIRQQRQKEIDESIARNADTELLYDQPYEDNKRIRVTGPFTVESLSPHRILSTDEEYPASEREGITQASDQFEVRIIENLKKAGIQNTFKNERLKFENLEYLESHAGTYIHAVGEYAESDETIKRVAVHIGPEYGTVSVDDIKEAAKEAVKGLGYNVLIICGFAFEPNVNEEAKRYGKLQVLITRMNPDLLLGDELLKKTGAGNLFMVFGEPDIELKQENNQLIVTLKGLDIYDPTTGEIRSSSPDDIACWFIDTDYNEESFFVRHAYFTGANQPYDKLKRALKAEIDEDAWSQIYATTSRPFNSPKGKNGKPGKIAVKVINHYGDEVLKVYESL
;
A
#
# COMPACT_ATOMS: atom_id res chain seq x y z
N MET A 1 37.40 6.00 48.59
CA MET A 1 35.94 5.79 48.42
C MET A 1 35.73 4.98 47.14
N PRO A 2 35.07 3.81 47.19
CA PRO A 2 34.81 3.04 45.97
C PRO A 2 33.71 3.73 45.15
N ARG A 3 33.93 3.80 43.83
CA ARG A 3 32.92 4.24 42.86
C ARG A 3 31.65 3.40 43.05
N LYS A 4 30.51 4.06 43.29
CA LYS A 4 29.19 3.45 43.14
C LYS A 4 29.13 2.83 41.74
N LYS A 5 28.91 1.52 41.67
CA LYS A 5 28.42 0.86 40.46
C LYS A 5 27.05 1.47 40.19
N ASP A 6 26.92 2.18 39.08
CA ASP A 6 25.62 2.46 38.51
C ASP A 6 24.90 1.12 38.32
N ASP A 7 23.67 1.05 38.80
CA ASP A 7 22.75 -0.05 38.54
C ASP A 7 22.79 -0.36 37.05
N GLN A 8 23.12 -1.60 36.71
CA GLN A 8 22.93 -2.14 35.37
C GLN A 8 21.43 -2.12 35.10
N SER A 9 20.94 -1.04 34.49
CA SER A 9 19.63 -1.01 33.87
C SER A 9 19.61 -2.14 32.85
N THR A 10 18.73 -3.11 33.05
CA THR A 10 18.36 -4.09 32.03
C THR A 10 18.21 -3.37 30.67
N PRO A 11 18.79 -3.89 29.57
CA PRO A 11 18.61 -3.27 28.27
C PRO A 11 17.12 -3.25 27.95
N LYS A 12 16.50 -2.06 28.00
CA LYS A 12 15.10 -1.87 27.61
C LYS A 12 14.98 -2.28 26.15
N SER A 13 14.11 -3.24 25.83
CA SER A 13 13.81 -3.58 24.44
C SER A 13 13.25 -2.37 23.71
N THR A 14 13.67 -2.19 22.46
CA THR A 14 13.17 -1.15 21.56
C THR A 14 11.66 -1.34 21.39
N PRO A 15 10.84 -0.33 21.72
CA PRO A 15 9.40 -0.41 21.54
C PRO A 15 9.03 -0.74 20.09
N ILE A 16 8.14 -1.71 19.89
CA ILE A 16 7.48 -1.92 18.60
C ILE A 16 6.21 -1.07 18.57
N ASP A 17 5.93 -0.48 17.42
CA ASP A 17 4.73 0.32 17.19
C ASP A 17 4.13 0.00 15.81
N SER A 18 2.89 0.45 15.60
CA SER A 18 2.16 0.31 14.35
C SER A 18 1.19 1.47 14.16
N VAL A 19 0.95 1.88 12.92
CA VAL A 19 -0.04 2.93 12.63
C VAL A 19 -1.44 2.43 13.01
N LYS A 20 -2.20 3.28 13.70
CA LYS A 20 -3.61 3.05 14.04
C LYS A 20 -4.42 4.21 13.51
N HIS A 21 -5.43 3.91 12.70
CA HIS A 21 -6.36 4.91 12.17
C HIS A 21 -7.55 5.06 13.13
N GLN A 22 -7.96 6.30 13.39
CA GLN A 22 -9.17 6.59 14.18
C GLN A 22 -10.46 6.43 13.35
N ASP A 23 -10.29 6.26 12.05
CA ASP A 23 -11.37 5.97 11.10
C ASP A 23 -12.18 4.76 11.48
N LYS A 24 -13.43 4.78 11.02
CA LYS A 24 -14.34 3.65 11.10
C LYS A 24 -14.73 3.19 9.70
N ARG A 25 -15.32 1.99 9.63
CA ARG A 25 -15.88 1.39 8.43
C ARG A 25 -17.14 0.61 8.76
N ALA A 26 -17.89 0.26 7.72
CA ALA A 26 -19.03 -0.63 7.83
C ALA A 26 -18.62 -1.96 8.49
N ASN A 27 -19.47 -2.46 9.39
CA ASN A 27 -19.37 -3.82 9.90
C ASN A 27 -19.83 -4.77 8.79
N ILE A 28 -18.92 -5.61 8.31
CA ILE A 28 -19.19 -6.61 7.28
C ILE A 28 -19.20 -8.00 7.91
N PRO A 29 -19.98 -8.96 7.36
CA PRO A 29 -20.06 -10.29 7.92
C PRO A 29 -18.70 -10.96 7.95
N THR A 30 -18.47 -11.72 9.00
CA THR A 30 -17.44 -12.75 9.00
C THR A 30 -17.99 -13.98 8.31
N GLU A 31 -17.11 -14.90 7.94
CA GLU A 31 -17.53 -16.19 7.40
C GLU A 31 -18.57 -16.87 8.30
N GLU A 32 -18.31 -16.90 9.60
CA GLU A 32 -19.07 -17.69 10.55
C GLU A 32 -20.38 -17.04 11.01
N LEU A 33 -20.49 -15.72 10.90
CA LEU A 33 -21.70 -14.97 11.29
C LEU A 33 -22.63 -14.67 10.11
N ARG A 34 -22.36 -15.22 8.92
CA ARG A 34 -23.13 -14.87 7.72
C ARG A 34 -24.61 -15.25 7.78
N ASP A 35 -24.97 -16.29 8.53
CA ASP A 35 -26.35 -16.73 8.64
C ASP A 35 -27.22 -15.73 9.41
N PHE A 36 -26.58 -14.92 10.26
CA PHE A 36 -27.21 -13.79 10.95
C PHE A 36 -27.41 -12.56 10.06
N MET A 37 -26.86 -12.56 8.84
CA MET A 37 -27.09 -11.48 7.88
C MET A 37 -28.53 -11.53 7.37
N ALA A 38 -29.18 -10.37 7.31
CA ALA A 38 -30.54 -10.25 6.80
C ALA A 38 -30.64 -10.70 5.33
N ASP A 39 -31.78 -11.29 4.95
CA ASP A 39 -31.93 -11.93 3.64
C ASP A 39 -31.95 -10.94 2.46
N ASP A 40 -32.32 -9.69 2.71
CA ASP A 40 -32.20 -8.60 1.75
C ASP A 40 -30.73 -8.22 1.49
N GLU A 41 -29.87 -8.32 2.50
CA GLU A 41 -28.43 -8.10 2.36
C GLU A 41 -27.73 -9.26 1.60
N LYS A 42 -28.26 -10.49 1.71
CA LYS A 42 -27.78 -11.67 0.95
C LYS A 42 -28.07 -11.58 -0.54
N LYS A 43 -29.17 -10.93 -0.94
CA LYS A 43 -29.57 -10.83 -2.35
C LYS A 43 -28.72 -9.78 -3.09
N PRO A 44 -28.07 -10.14 -4.22
CA PRO A 44 -27.28 -9.18 -4.98
C PRO A 44 -28.19 -8.10 -5.57
N GLN A 45 -28.05 -6.87 -5.09
CA GLN A 45 -28.72 -5.73 -5.69
C GLN A 45 -27.95 -5.31 -6.94
N LYS A 46 -28.64 -5.26 -8.08
CA LYS A 46 -28.06 -4.85 -9.35
C LYS A 46 -28.09 -3.33 -9.43
N VAL A 47 -26.92 -2.73 -9.62
CA VAL A 47 -26.78 -1.29 -9.83
C VAL A 47 -26.55 -1.02 -11.31
N LEU A 48 -27.27 -0.02 -11.81
CA LEU A 48 -27.22 0.44 -13.18
C LEU A 48 -26.38 1.71 -13.27
N TYR A 49 -25.31 1.66 -14.06
CA TYR A 49 -24.49 2.84 -14.38
C TYR A 49 -24.81 3.29 -15.81
N PRO A 50 -25.33 4.52 -16.00
CA PRO A 50 -25.77 4.97 -17.31
C PRO A 50 -24.61 5.10 -18.29
N ARG A 51 -24.88 4.75 -19.56
CA ARG A 51 -23.95 4.94 -20.68
C ARG A 51 -24.35 6.20 -21.44
N ASP A 52 -23.43 7.14 -21.58
CA ASP A 52 -23.66 8.37 -22.32
C ASP A 52 -22.99 8.31 -23.70
N ALA A 53 -23.77 8.04 -24.73
CA ALA A 53 -23.30 8.02 -26.12
C ALA A 53 -23.13 9.43 -26.72
N SER A 54 -23.46 10.50 -25.98
CA SER A 54 -23.42 11.90 -26.45
C SER A 54 -22.15 12.66 -26.04
N LEU A 55 -21.22 12.00 -25.32
CA LEU A 55 -19.94 12.58 -24.93
C LEU A 55 -19.08 12.99 -26.17
N ASP A 56 -18.05 13.81 -25.94
CA ASP A 56 -17.00 14.19 -26.92
C ASP A 56 -16.35 12.92 -27.56
N PRO A 57 -15.55 13.00 -28.64
CA PRO A 57 -15.16 11.85 -29.45
C PRO A 57 -14.79 10.60 -28.67
N GLN A 58 -15.63 9.57 -28.80
CA GLN A 58 -15.42 8.30 -28.14
C GLN A 58 -14.66 7.32 -29.04
N LEU A 59 -13.86 6.46 -28.41
CA LEU A 59 -13.28 5.31 -29.09
C LEU A 59 -14.39 4.28 -29.35
N VAL A 60 -14.48 3.77 -30.57
CA VAL A 60 -15.44 2.71 -30.95
C VAL A 60 -14.68 1.39 -31.13
N TRP A 61 -15.19 0.32 -30.53
CA TRP A 61 -14.69 -1.04 -30.71
C TRP A 61 -15.83 -2.03 -30.90
N LYS A 62 -15.50 -3.22 -31.40
CA LYS A 62 -16.49 -4.27 -31.65
C LYS A 62 -17.21 -4.65 -30.36
N GLY A 63 -18.55 -4.59 -30.36
CA GLY A 63 -19.39 -4.89 -29.21
C GLY A 63 -19.74 -3.67 -28.33
N LYS A 64 -19.12 -2.50 -28.57
CA LYS A 64 -19.32 -1.32 -27.72
C LYS A 64 -20.74 -0.76 -27.86
N ASP A 65 -21.22 -0.57 -29.09
CA ASP A 65 -22.54 0.03 -29.35
C ASP A 65 -23.67 -0.84 -28.78
N GLU A 66 -23.54 -2.16 -28.85
CA GLU A 66 -24.50 -3.08 -28.23
C GLU A 66 -24.45 -2.98 -26.70
N GLN A 67 -23.26 -2.88 -26.11
CA GLN A 67 -23.10 -2.67 -24.65
C GLN A 67 -23.65 -1.32 -24.20
N ASP A 68 -23.50 -0.28 -25.00
CA ASP A 68 -23.91 1.10 -24.66
C ASP A 68 -25.40 1.36 -24.91
N SER A 69 -26.09 0.40 -25.53
CA SER A 69 -27.56 0.42 -25.65
C SER A 69 -28.29 0.22 -24.32
N GLN A 70 -27.58 -0.22 -23.27
CA GLN A 70 -28.10 -0.48 -21.94
C GLN A 70 -27.14 0.04 -20.87
N ASP A 71 -27.66 0.28 -19.67
CA ASP A 71 -26.83 0.63 -18.53
C ASP A 71 -25.89 -0.53 -18.18
N LEU A 72 -24.70 -0.21 -17.66
CA LEU A 72 -23.80 -1.21 -17.11
C LEU A 72 -24.41 -1.74 -15.81
N GLU A 73 -24.81 -3.01 -15.84
CA GLU A 73 -25.37 -3.71 -14.69
C GLU A 73 -24.27 -4.45 -13.91
N VAL A 74 -24.05 -4.06 -12.65
CA VAL A 74 -23.08 -4.73 -11.78
C VAL A 74 -23.75 -5.14 -10.46
N PRO A 75 -23.65 -6.41 -10.04
CA PRO A 75 -24.22 -6.84 -8.78
C PRO A 75 -23.37 -6.35 -7.60
N ALA A 76 -24.03 -5.86 -6.54
CA ALA A 76 -23.42 -5.54 -5.26
C ALA A 76 -23.53 -6.75 -4.33
N VAL A 77 -22.46 -7.52 -4.25
CA VAL A 77 -22.38 -8.77 -3.46
C VAL A 77 -21.77 -8.52 -2.07
N PRO A 78 -22.15 -9.26 -1.03
CA PRO A 78 -21.49 -9.15 0.27
C PRO A 78 -19.99 -9.51 0.19
N ILE A 79 -19.20 -8.88 1.07
CA ILE A 79 -17.77 -9.17 1.25
C ILE A 79 -17.60 -9.76 2.65
N TYR A 80 -16.87 -10.87 2.76
CA TYR A 80 -16.74 -11.63 4.00
C TYR A 80 -15.32 -11.54 4.56
N ILE A 81 -15.18 -11.28 5.86
CA ILE A 81 -13.89 -11.35 6.56
C ILE A 81 -13.51 -12.80 6.77
N GLN A 82 -12.34 -13.18 6.25
CA GLN A 82 -11.75 -14.51 6.35
C GLN A 82 -10.67 -14.56 7.44
N GLU A 83 -9.90 -13.48 7.60
CA GLU A 83 -8.78 -13.42 8.54
C GLU A 83 -8.63 -12.02 9.13
N LYS A 84 -8.25 -11.98 10.41
CA LYS A 84 -7.81 -10.76 11.10
C LYS A 84 -6.34 -10.91 11.49
N ILE A 85 -5.49 -10.00 11.02
CA ILE A 85 -4.03 -10.05 11.19
C ILE A 85 -3.55 -8.79 11.91
N HIS A 86 -2.78 -8.98 12.99
CA HIS A 86 -2.17 -7.87 13.74
C HIS A 86 -0.66 -8.13 13.93
N PRO A 87 0.19 -7.73 12.97
CA PRO A 87 1.62 -8.06 12.98
C PRO A 87 2.36 -7.64 14.25
N HIS A 88 2.04 -6.47 14.80
CA HIS A 88 2.59 -6.01 16.09
C HIS A 88 2.31 -7.01 17.23
N ALA A 89 1.09 -7.55 17.33
CA ALA A 89 0.71 -8.43 18.43
C ALA A 89 1.41 -9.80 18.30
N ILE A 90 1.56 -10.29 17.07
CA ILE A 90 2.30 -11.52 16.77
C ILE A 90 3.78 -11.37 17.20
N ILE A 91 4.40 -10.22 16.92
CA ILE A 91 5.82 -10.00 17.24
C ILE A 91 6.02 -9.75 18.75
N GLU A 92 5.10 -9.04 19.42
CA GLU A 92 5.18 -8.83 20.88
C GLU A 92 4.94 -10.13 21.66
N ASP A 93 3.99 -10.97 21.22
CA ASP A 93 3.85 -12.33 21.76
C ASP A 93 5.16 -13.12 21.60
N PHE A 94 5.76 -13.06 20.40
CA PHE A 94 7.05 -13.70 20.13
C PHE A 94 8.18 -13.19 21.04
N ARG A 95 8.31 -11.88 21.25
CA ARG A 95 9.28 -11.30 22.19
C ARG A 95 9.07 -11.78 23.63
N THR A 96 7.81 -11.79 24.09
CA THR A 96 7.45 -12.12 25.48
C THR A 96 7.78 -13.57 25.79
N GLN A 97 7.44 -14.49 24.89
CA GLN A 97 7.68 -15.92 25.08
C GLN A 97 9.18 -16.27 25.12
N VAL A 98 10.01 -15.59 24.32
CA VAL A 98 11.47 -15.83 24.29
C VAL A 98 12.16 -15.38 25.57
N LYS A 99 11.71 -14.29 26.19
CA LYS A 99 12.33 -13.75 27.41
C LYS A 99 12.03 -14.54 28.68
N LYS A 100 11.14 -15.55 28.63
CA LYS A 100 10.66 -16.32 29.80
C LYS A 100 10.22 -15.41 30.97
N GLU A 101 9.76 -14.20 30.67
CA GLU A 101 9.09 -13.35 31.66
C GLU A 101 7.81 -14.09 32.10
N GLN A 102 7.41 -13.94 33.37
CA GLN A 102 6.36 -14.74 34.05
C GLN A 102 5.13 -15.01 33.17
N PRO A 103 4.38 -16.12 33.40
CA PRO A 103 3.15 -16.45 32.68
C PRO A 103 2.03 -15.47 33.09
N HIS A 104 2.19 -14.19 32.75
CA HIS A 104 1.10 -13.24 32.73
C HIS A 104 0.20 -13.61 31.56
N GLN A 105 -1.10 -13.56 31.85
CA GLN A 105 -2.21 -13.80 30.93
C GLN A 105 -1.79 -13.59 29.48
N GLN A 106 -1.92 -14.63 28.66
CA GLN A 106 -2.03 -14.49 27.21
C GLN A 106 -3.05 -13.39 27.00
N LEU A 107 -2.56 -12.17 26.77
CA LEU A 107 -3.37 -10.96 26.87
C LEU A 107 -4.55 -11.18 25.92
N SER A 108 -5.72 -10.69 26.29
CA SER A 108 -6.87 -10.63 25.40
C SER A 108 -6.64 -9.58 24.27
N LEU A 109 -5.42 -9.59 23.71
CA LEU A 109 -4.85 -8.72 22.67
C LEU A 109 -5.76 -8.56 21.45
N PHE A 110 -6.69 -9.50 21.28
CA PHE A 110 -7.64 -9.57 20.17
C PHE A 110 -9.10 -9.60 20.60
N SER A 111 -9.43 -9.63 21.90
CA SER A 111 -10.79 -10.00 22.35
C SER A 111 -11.89 -9.03 21.93
N ASP A 112 -11.59 -7.75 21.66
CA ASP A 112 -12.65 -6.77 21.36
C ASP A 112 -12.18 -5.68 20.38
N PHE A 113 -11.68 -6.07 19.20
CA PHE A 113 -11.34 -5.06 18.18
C PHE A 113 -12.56 -4.28 17.65
N ASN A 114 -13.77 -4.81 17.86
CA ASN A 114 -15.00 -4.14 17.48
C ASN A 114 -15.47 -3.14 18.55
N GLY A 115 -15.21 -3.39 19.84
CA GLY A 115 -15.79 -2.58 20.93
C GLY A 115 -17.32 -2.48 20.86
N LEU A 116 -17.94 -3.49 20.26
CA LEU A 116 -19.38 -3.60 19.99
C LEU A 116 -19.97 -4.63 20.96
N GLU A 117 -21.13 -4.33 21.52
CA GLU A 117 -21.95 -5.31 22.25
C GLU A 117 -22.46 -6.38 21.26
N PHE A 118 -22.80 -7.59 21.72
CA PHE A 118 -23.15 -8.72 20.85
C PHE A 118 -24.26 -8.40 19.83
N ASP A 119 -25.27 -7.63 20.23
CA ASP A 119 -26.37 -7.22 19.36
C ASP A 119 -25.89 -6.33 18.19
N GLN A 120 -24.82 -5.56 18.38
CA GLN A 120 -24.20 -4.74 17.33
C GLN A 120 -23.23 -5.53 16.44
N LEU A 121 -22.84 -6.76 16.83
CA LEU A 121 -21.97 -7.62 16.02
C LEU A 121 -22.70 -8.20 14.80
N ILE A 122 -24.03 -8.35 14.87
CA ILE A 122 -24.87 -8.94 13.82
C ILE A 122 -25.62 -7.92 12.95
N ASP A 123 -25.57 -6.63 13.29
CA ASP A 123 -26.11 -5.53 12.48
C ASP A 123 -25.18 -5.16 11.31
N PHE A 124 -25.01 -6.09 10.37
CA PHE A 124 -24.15 -5.90 9.19
C PHE A 124 -24.69 -4.80 8.28
N TYR A 125 -23.79 -3.97 7.75
CA TYR A 125 -24.08 -2.85 6.84
C TYR A 125 -25.02 -1.74 7.38
N GLN A 126 -25.67 -1.91 8.53
CA GLN A 126 -26.61 -0.93 9.09
C GLN A 126 -25.93 0.38 9.56
N HIS A 127 -24.66 0.30 9.95
CA HIS A 127 -23.87 1.45 10.39
C HIS A 127 -22.60 1.61 9.57
N LYS A 128 -22.55 2.69 8.78
CA LYS A 128 -21.40 3.04 7.92
C LYS A 128 -20.10 3.28 8.71
N ASP A 129 -20.21 3.54 10.01
CA ASP A 129 -19.11 3.76 10.96
C ASP A 129 -19.16 2.76 12.14
N GLY A 130 -19.48 1.50 11.83
CA GLY A 130 -19.72 0.44 12.83
C GLY A 130 -18.45 -0.02 13.57
N VAL A 131 -17.36 -0.30 12.85
CA VAL A 131 -16.11 -0.85 13.44
C VAL A 131 -14.90 0.02 13.14
N LYS A 132 -13.84 -0.11 13.96
CA LYS A 132 -12.56 0.58 13.70
C LYS A 132 -11.95 0.14 12.37
N TRP A 133 -11.29 1.07 11.71
CA TRP A 133 -10.62 0.79 10.44
C TRP A 133 -9.48 -0.21 10.61
N ALA A 134 -9.52 -1.26 9.79
CA ALA A 134 -8.40 -2.13 9.48
C ALA A 134 -8.18 -2.09 7.96
N ASN A 135 -6.92 -2.08 7.54
CA ASN A 135 -6.58 -2.12 6.12
C ASN A 135 -7.03 -3.45 5.50
N ARG A 136 -7.23 -3.51 4.18
CA ARG A 136 -7.99 -4.63 3.56
C ARG A 136 -7.30 -5.23 2.36
N MET A 137 -7.23 -6.55 2.36
CA MET A 137 -6.81 -7.36 1.22
C MET A 137 -7.98 -8.25 0.80
N ILE A 138 -8.49 -8.07 -0.42
CA ILE A 138 -9.74 -8.68 -0.86
C ILE A 138 -9.48 -9.62 -2.04
N LEU A 139 -9.87 -10.89 -1.89
CA LEU A 139 -9.87 -11.89 -2.95
C LEU A 139 -11.20 -11.84 -3.72
N GLY A 140 -11.15 -11.41 -4.98
CA GLY A 140 -12.33 -11.37 -5.83
C GLY A 140 -12.13 -10.56 -7.11
N ASP A 141 -13.14 -10.60 -7.99
CA ASP A 141 -13.16 -9.75 -9.17
C ASP A 141 -13.30 -8.26 -8.76
N SER A 142 -12.38 -7.42 -9.23
CA SER A 142 -12.33 -6.02 -8.80
C SER A 142 -13.53 -5.19 -9.22
N LEU A 143 -14.24 -5.55 -10.30
CA LEU A 143 -15.48 -4.86 -10.67
C LEU A 143 -16.55 -5.08 -9.58
N LEU A 144 -16.74 -6.33 -9.17
CA LEU A 144 -17.70 -6.71 -8.14
C LEU A 144 -17.33 -6.14 -6.78
N VAL A 145 -16.07 -6.29 -6.38
CA VAL A 145 -15.57 -5.75 -5.10
C VAL A 145 -15.76 -4.24 -5.05
N MET A 146 -15.31 -3.49 -6.08
CA MET A 146 -15.46 -2.04 -6.09
C MET A 146 -16.92 -1.59 -6.05
N ASN A 147 -17.82 -2.30 -6.73
CA ASN A 147 -19.26 -2.04 -6.67
C ASN A 147 -19.82 -2.24 -5.25
N SER A 148 -19.44 -3.33 -4.58
CA SER A 148 -19.83 -3.59 -3.20
C SER A 148 -19.26 -2.56 -2.22
N LEU A 149 -18.01 -2.14 -2.41
CA LEU A 149 -17.40 -1.04 -1.64
C LEU A 149 -18.19 0.27 -1.81
N ALA A 150 -18.62 0.56 -3.04
CA ALA A 150 -19.38 1.76 -3.37
C ALA A 150 -20.78 1.74 -2.72
N GLU A 151 -21.54 0.66 -2.91
CA GLU A 151 -22.96 0.59 -2.61
C GLU A 151 -23.27 0.07 -1.20
N LYS A 152 -22.70 -1.07 -0.81
CA LYS A 152 -22.96 -1.68 0.51
C LYS A 152 -22.15 -1.00 1.62
N GLU A 153 -20.90 -0.63 1.35
CA GLU A 153 -20.03 -0.04 2.37
C GLU A 153 -19.96 1.50 2.33
N GLY A 154 -20.63 2.13 1.36
CA GLY A 154 -20.75 3.58 1.27
C GLY A 154 -19.40 4.29 1.10
N LEU A 155 -18.50 3.71 0.29
CA LEU A 155 -17.21 4.31 -0.06
C LEU A 155 -17.23 5.20 -1.31
N LYS A 156 -18.39 5.41 -1.93
CA LYS A 156 -18.56 6.45 -2.97
C LYS A 156 -18.03 7.80 -2.48
N GLY A 157 -17.20 8.44 -3.27
CA GLY A 157 -16.65 9.75 -2.93
C GLY A 157 -15.61 9.76 -1.81
N LYS A 158 -15.05 8.62 -1.38
CA LYS A 158 -14.17 8.53 -0.19
C LYS A 158 -12.73 8.10 -0.46
N VAL A 159 -12.42 7.60 -1.66
CA VAL A 159 -11.07 7.17 -2.04
C VAL A 159 -10.29 8.38 -2.56
N GLN A 160 -9.14 8.67 -1.95
CA GLN A 160 -8.33 9.82 -2.38
C GLN A 160 -7.46 9.50 -3.60
N MET A 161 -6.95 8.27 -3.67
CA MET A 161 -6.10 7.83 -4.77
C MET A 161 -6.41 6.40 -5.19
N ILE A 162 -6.49 6.18 -6.50
CA ILE A 162 -6.54 4.85 -7.11
C ILE A 162 -5.25 4.63 -7.93
N TYR A 163 -4.58 3.50 -7.72
CA TYR A 163 -3.45 3.07 -8.57
C TYR A 163 -3.86 1.80 -9.32
N LEU A 164 -3.82 1.85 -10.64
CA LEU A 164 -4.19 0.75 -11.54
C LEU A 164 -2.94 0.29 -12.29
N ASP A 165 -2.59 -0.98 -12.12
CA ASP A 165 -1.54 -1.66 -12.88
C ASP A 165 -2.13 -2.90 -13.59
N PRO A 166 -3.02 -2.68 -14.58
CA PRO A 166 -3.65 -3.78 -15.30
C PRO A 166 -2.62 -4.52 -16.18
N PRO A 167 -2.92 -5.74 -16.64
CA PRO A 167 -2.12 -6.40 -17.67
C PRO A 167 -1.95 -5.50 -18.91
N TYR A 168 -0.72 -5.34 -19.43
CA TYR A 168 -0.40 -4.37 -20.50
C TYR A 168 -0.92 -4.73 -21.91
N GLY A 169 -1.54 -5.89 -22.12
CA GLY A 169 -2.13 -6.23 -23.41
C GLY A 169 -2.40 -7.72 -23.64
N ILE A 170 -2.75 -8.05 -24.90
CA ILE A 170 -3.25 -9.35 -25.39
C ILE A 170 -2.14 -10.39 -25.61
N LYS A 171 -0.87 -9.97 -25.72
CA LYS A 171 0.26 -10.91 -25.88
C LYS A 171 0.61 -11.52 -24.54
N PHE A 172 -0.15 -12.55 -24.15
CA PHE A 172 0.09 -13.34 -22.96
C PHE A 172 1.24 -14.32 -23.18
N GLY A 173 2.36 -14.06 -22.52
CA GLY A 173 3.50 -14.96 -22.39
C GLY A 173 4.28 -14.62 -21.12
N SER A 174 4.62 -15.65 -20.32
CA SER A 174 5.67 -15.68 -19.28
C SER A 174 5.60 -14.81 -18.01
N ASN A 175 4.47 -14.23 -17.60
CA ASN A 175 4.45 -13.42 -16.36
C ASN A 175 3.82 -14.09 -15.12
N TRP A 176 3.46 -15.38 -15.20
CA TRP A 176 2.65 -16.04 -14.17
C TRP A 176 3.41 -16.88 -13.16
N GLN A 177 3.52 -16.33 -11.95
CA GLN A 177 3.98 -17.11 -10.81
C GLN A 177 2.89 -18.09 -10.36
N VAL A 178 2.91 -19.30 -10.90
CA VAL A 178 1.99 -20.38 -10.52
C VAL A 178 2.24 -20.91 -9.11
N SER A 179 3.36 -20.54 -8.49
CA SER A 179 3.76 -20.99 -7.17
C SER A 179 4.62 -19.95 -6.46
N THR A 180 4.45 -19.78 -5.15
CA THR A 180 5.30 -18.90 -4.32
C THR A 180 6.79 -19.26 -4.35
N ARG A 181 7.16 -20.43 -4.90
CA ARG A 181 8.56 -20.92 -5.02
C ARG A 181 9.23 -20.66 -6.36
N LYS A 182 8.47 -20.57 -7.44
CA LYS A 182 9.04 -20.54 -8.81
C LYS A 182 8.83 -19.16 -9.42
N ARG A 183 9.91 -18.38 -9.49
CA ARG A 183 9.92 -17.03 -10.09
C ARG A 183 10.23 -17.04 -11.59
N ASP A 184 10.96 -18.03 -12.09
CA ASP A 184 11.30 -18.09 -13.51
C ASP A 184 10.18 -18.77 -14.30
N VAL A 185 9.45 -17.98 -15.08
CA VAL A 185 8.37 -18.43 -15.96
C VAL A 185 8.87 -18.25 -17.40
N LYS A 186 8.76 -19.28 -18.24
CA LYS A 186 9.23 -19.30 -19.64
C LYS A 186 8.08 -19.65 -20.58
N ASP A 187 8.00 -18.94 -21.70
CA ASP A 187 6.91 -19.07 -22.68
C ASP A 187 6.70 -20.50 -23.20
N GLY A 188 5.42 -20.89 -23.34
CA GLY A 188 5.00 -22.00 -24.20
C GLY A 188 4.93 -23.39 -23.58
N LYS A 189 5.19 -23.56 -22.27
CA LYS A 189 5.04 -24.86 -21.61
C LYS A 189 3.64 -25.04 -20.99
N PRO A 190 2.89 -26.11 -21.34
CA PRO A 190 1.59 -26.44 -20.73
C PRO A 190 1.62 -26.67 -19.21
N GLU A 191 2.81 -26.78 -18.64
CA GLU A 191 3.12 -26.96 -17.22
C GLU A 191 3.12 -25.63 -16.42
N GLU A 192 3.13 -24.48 -17.10
CA GLU A 192 3.24 -23.14 -16.50
C GLU A 192 1.93 -22.30 -16.60
N VAL A 193 0.82 -22.95 -17.00
CA VAL A 193 -0.52 -22.35 -16.98
C VAL A 193 -1.04 -22.33 -15.54
N THR A 194 -1.59 -21.19 -15.11
CA THR A 194 -2.15 -21.02 -13.75
C THR A 194 -3.22 -22.07 -13.45
N ARG A 195 -3.27 -22.51 -12.19
CA ARG A 195 -4.17 -23.57 -11.70
C ARG A 195 -5.53 -23.00 -11.26
N GLN A 196 -5.73 -21.68 -11.34
CA GLN A 196 -6.89 -20.93 -10.82
C GLN A 196 -7.83 -20.54 -11.98
N PRO A 197 -9.01 -21.18 -12.11
CA PRO A 197 -10.00 -20.89 -13.13
C PRO A 197 -10.41 -19.40 -13.22
N GLU A 198 -10.41 -18.66 -12.12
CA GLU A 198 -10.76 -17.23 -12.05
C GLU A 198 -9.71 -16.35 -12.76
N GLN A 199 -8.42 -16.68 -12.59
CA GLN A 199 -7.35 -16.09 -13.41
C GLN A 199 -7.44 -16.56 -14.84
N VAL A 200 -7.74 -17.84 -15.06
CA VAL A 200 -7.98 -18.40 -16.38
C VAL A 200 -9.23 -17.77 -17.02
N LYS A 201 -10.18 -17.17 -16.29
CA LYS A 201 -11.34 -16.45 -16.83
C LYS A 201 -11.05 -14.97 -17.04
N ALA A 202 -10.39 -14.33 -16.06
CA ALA A 202 -9.84 -12.99 -16.21
C ALA A 202 -8.74 -12.90 -17.29
N PHE A 203 -8.19 -14.04 -17.76
CA PHE A 203 -7.06 -14.10 -18.70
C PHE A 203 -7.08 -15.16 -19.83
N ARG A 204 -7.99 -16.16 -19.88
CA ARG A 204 -8.24 -16.99 -21.08
C ARG A 204 -9.45 -16.54 -21.87
N ASP A 205 -10.44 -15.89 -21.24
CA ASP A 205 -11.43 -15.12 -22.00
C ASP A 205 -10.85 -13.79 -22.51
N THR A 206 -9.64 -13.40 -22.10
CA THR A 206 -8.90 -12.28 -22.70
C THR A 206 -8.21 -12.77 -23.98
N TRP A 207 -8.82 -12.73 -25.14
CA TRP A 207 -9.79 -11.76 -25.58
C TRP A 207 -10.44 -12.38 -26.82
N GLU A 208 -11.68 -12.83 -26.75
CA GLU A 208 -12.33 -13.39 -27.96
C GLU A 208 -12.21 -12.41 -29.15
N LEU A 209 -12.18 -11.12 -28.84
CA LEU A 209 -12.03 -10.02 -29.80
C LEU A 209 -10.73 -9.20 -29.62
N GLY A 210 -9.70 -9.73 -28.98
CA GLY A 210 -8.46 -8.96 -28.76
C GLY A 210 -8.68 -7.69 -27.93
N ILE A 211 -8.13 -6.58 -28.42
CA ILE A 211 -8.13 -5.28 -27.73
C ILE A 211 -9.54 -4.80 -27.37
N HIS A 212 -10.54 -5.19 -28.16
CA HIS A 212 -11.93 -4.77 -27.97
C HIS A 212 -12.46 -5.18 -26.60
N SER A 213 -12.30 -6.44 -26.22
CA SER A 213 -12.74 -6.89 -24.90
C SER A 213 -11.89 -6.29 -23.76
N TYR A 214 -10.65 -5.83 -24.03
CA TYR A 214 -9.79 -5.16 -23.01
C TYR A 214 -10.29 -3.79 -22.66
N LEU A 215 -10.71 -3.07 -23.69
CA LEU A 215 -11.32 -1.78 -23.53
C LEU A 215 -12.63 -1.90 -22.75
N SER A 216 -13.48 -2.90 -23.06
CA SER A 216 -14.69 -3.16 -22.24
C SER A 216 -14.33 -3.50 -20.78
N TYR A 217 -13.38 -4.42 -20.55
CA TYR A 217 -12.93 -4.81 -19.21
C TYR A 217 -12.44 -3.63 -18.35
N LEU A 218 -11.62 -2.76 -18.95
CA LEU A 218 -11.09 -1.57 -18.28
C LEU A 218 -12.17 -0.51 -18.08
N ARG A 219 -13.02 -0.28 -19.09
CA ARG A 219 -14.06 0.75 -19.05
C ARG A 219 -14.96 0.56 -17.83
N ASP A 220 -15.46 -0.65 -17.65
CA ASP A 220 -16.44 -0.94 -16.60
C ASP A 220 -15.84 -0.71 -15.20
N ARG A 221 -14.55 -1.05 -15.03
CA ARG A 221 -13.81 -0.79 -13.79
C ARG A 221 -13.53 0.69 -13.58
N LEU A 222 -13.17 1.42 -14.63
CA LEU A 222 -12.90 2.86 -14.57
C LEU A 222 -14.15 3.65 -14.18
N VAL A 223 -15.33 3.24 -14.67
CA VAL A 223 -16.63 3.86 -14.29
C VAL A 223 -16.83 3.80 -12.77
N ILE A 224 -16.66 2.62 -12.16
CA ILE A 224 -16.81 2.47 -10.70
C ILE A 224 -15.67 3.16 -9.95
N ALA A 225 -14.43 3.08 -10.47
CA ALA A 225 -13.28 3.76 -9.89
C ALA A 225 -13.52 5.28 -9.77
N ARG A 226 -14.12 5.90 -10.79
CA ARG A 226 -14.50 7.32 -10.76
C ARG A 226 -15.50 7.65 -9.65
N GLU A 227 -16.48 6.78 -9.42
CA GLU A 227 -17.49 6.97 -8.36
C GLU A 227 -16.92 6.83 -6.94
N LEU A 228 -15.90 5.98 -6.78
CA LEU A 228 -15.19 5.82 -5.51
C LEU A 228 -14.32 7.02 -5.14
N LEU A 229 -13.80 7.76 -6.13
CA LEU A 229 -12.91 8.89 -5.88
C LEU A 229 -13.59 10.07 -5.18
N THR A 230 -12.88 10.72 -4.27
CA THR A 230 -13.19 12.07 -3.77
C THR A 230 -13.16 13.08 -4.93
N GLU A 231 -13.82 14.24 -4.79
CA GLU A 231 -13.73 15.33 -5.78
C GLU A 231 -12.28 15.82 -5.99
N THR A 232 -11.47 15.77 -4.93
CA THR A 232 -10.04 16.12 -4.98
C THR A 232 -9.15 14.95 -5.43
N GLY A 233 -9.75 13.79 -5.72
CA GLY A 233 -9.08 12.50 -5.89
C GLY A 233 -8.36 12.34 -7.22
N SER A 234 -7.38 11.44 -7.24
CA SER A 234 -6.56 11.12 -8.42
C SER A 234 -6.59 9.64 -8.76
N VAL A 235 -6.57 9.32 -10.04
CA VAL A 235 -6.33 7.97 -10.56
C VAL A 235 -5.05 7.95 -11.39
N PHE A 236 -4.24 6.92 -11.16
CA PHE A 236 -3.02 6.65 -11.90
C PHE A 236 -3.15 5.31 -12.61
N MET A 237 -2.94 5.29 -13.92
CA MET A 237 -2.96 4.08 -14.73
C MET A 237 -1.59 3.81 -15.32
N GLN A 238 -0.94 2.75 -14.83
CA GLN A 238 0.32 2.25 -15.35
C GLN A 238 0.06 1.40 -16.60
N ILE A 239 0.76 1.67 -17.69
CA ILE A 239 0.56 0.98 -18.97
C ILE A 239 1.82 1.02 -19.85
N GLY A 240 2.02 -0.03 -20.65
CA GLY A 240 3.06 -0.13 -21.68
C GLY A 240 2.74 0.68 -22.94
N ASP A 241 3.70 0.73 -23.87
CA ASP A 241 3.55 1.49 -25.12
C ASP A 241 2.47 0.91 -26.07
N GLU A 242 2.12 -0.37 -25.92
CA GLU A 242 1.23 -1.05 -26.85
C GLU A 242 -0.20 -0.49 -26.86
N ASN A 243 -0.72 -0.13 -25.69
CA ASN A 243 -2.13 0.25 -25.52
C ASN A 243 -2.31 1.64 -24.89
N VAL A 244 -1.24 2.37 -24.57
CA VAL A 244 -1.29 3.65 -23.86
C VAL A 244 -2.27 4.65 -24.50
N HIS A 245 -2.29 4.76 -25.83
CA HIS A 245 -3.16 5.72 -26.52
C HIS A 245 -4.63 5.31 -26.51
N LEU A 246 -4.92 4.01 -26.59
CA LEU A 246 -6.29 3.49 -26.52
C LEU A 246 -6.85 3.63 -25.11
N VAL A 247 -6.05 3.28 -24.11
CA VAL A 247 -6.37 3.45 -22.70
C VAL A 247 -6.55 4.92 -22.36
N ARG A 248 -5.71 5.80 -22.91
CA ARG A 248 -5.86 7.26 -22.76
C ARG A 248 -7.22 7.75 -23.26
N CYS A 249 -7.62 7.38 -24.48
CA CYS A 249 -8.93 7.75 -25.02
C CYS A 249 -10.07 7.20 -24.16
N LEU A 250 -9.92 6.00 -23.61
CA LEU A 250 -10.90 5.41 -22.70
C LEU A 250 -11.01 6.18 -21.38
N MET A 251 -9.88 6.64 -20.83
CA MET A 251 -9.89 7.47 -19.64
C MET A 251 -10.48 8.86 -19.90
N ASP A 252 -10.28 9.44 -21.10
CA ASP A 252 -10.96 10.68 -21.52
C ASP A 252 -12.49 10.49 -21.55
N GLU A 253 -12.98 9.35 -22.03
CA GLU A 253 -14.42 9.01 -22.03
C GLU A 253 -14.99 8.92 -20.61
N VAL A 254 -14.27 8.28 -19.68
CA VAL A 254 -14.78 8.04 -18.31
C VAL A 254 -14.60 9.27 -17.41
N PHE A 255 -13.44 9.90 -17.43
CA PHE A 255 -13.08 10.99 -16.51
C PHE A 255 -13.32 12.37 -17.10
N GLY A 256 -13.52 12.50 -18.41
CA GLY A 256 -13.51 13.79 -19.10
C GLY A 256 -12.09 14.18 -19.52
N SER A 257 -11.93 14.61 -20.77
CA SER A 257 -10.63 14.99 -21.32
C SER A 257 -9.98 16.20 -20.61
N GLU A 258 -10.82 17.07 -20.05
CA GLU A 258 -10.45 18.22 -19.24
C GLU A 258 -9.82 17.84 -17.89
N ASN A 259 -10.10 16.63 -17.39
CA ASN A 259 -9.60 16.15 -16.11
C ASN A 259 -8.26 15.41 -16.21
N PHE A 260 -7.70 15.32 -17.41
CA PHE A 260 -6.34 14.82 -17.62
C PHE A 260 -5.30 15.79 -17.06
N ILE A 261 -4.33 15.24 -16.34
CA ILE A 261 -3.26 16.03 -15.72
C ILE A 261 -1.97 15.91 -16.50
N GLU A 262 -1.40 14.70 -16.60
CA GLU A 262 -0.10 14.50 -17.23
C GLU A 262 0.17 13.04 -17.61
N THR A 263 1.04 12.87 -18.61
CA THR A 263 1.63 11.58 -18.99
C THR A 263 3.03 11.49 -18.40
N ILE A 264 3.25 10.53 -17.51
CA ILE A 264 4.50 10.36 -16.77
C ILE A 264 5.28 9.19 -17.37
N ALA A 265 6.47 9.48 -17.87
CA ALA A 265 7.42 8.46 -18.32
C ALA A 265 8.30 8.03 -17.13
N TYR A 266 8.30 6.74 -16.81
CA TYR A 266 9.10 6.21 -15.70
C TYR A 266 9.95 5.03 -16.14
N ARG A 267 11.19 4.97 -15.65
CA ARG A 267 12.16 3.95 -16.07
C ARG A 267 11.80 2.58 -15.49
N THR A 268 11.78 1.56 -16.35
CA THR A 268 11.46 0.17 -16.00
C THR A 268 12.60 -0.82 -16.26
N LYS A 269 13.67 -0.37 -16.95
CA LYS A 269 14.86 -1.20 -17.25
C LYS A 269 16.15 -0.59 -16.70
N ASN A 270 16.93 -1.39 -15.97
CA ASN A 270 18.25 -0.99 -15.46
C ASN A 270 19.32 -0.96 -16.57
N MET A 271 19.31 -1.93 -17.48
CA MET A 271 20.24 -2.04 -18.60
C MET A 271 19.49 -2.31 -19.90
N THR A 272 20.02 -1.78 -21.00
CA THR A 272 19.60 -2.07 -22.38
C THR A 272 20.30 -3.34 -22.86
N LEU A 273 19.55 -4.28 -23.43
CA LEU A 273 20.10 -5.55 -23.93
C LEU A 273 20.24 -5.59 -25.46
N GLY A 274 19.90 -4.48 -26.14
CA GLY A 274 19.93 -4.35 -27.58
C GLY A 274 18.54 -4.57 -28.17
N GLY A 275 17.98 -3.52 -28.78
CA GLY A 275 16.76 -3.57 -29.57
C GLY A 275 17.04 -3.77 -31.06
N ARG A 276 16.02 -4.22 -31.81
CA ARG A 276 16.05 -4.21 -33.29
C ARG A 276 16.13 -2.78 -33.85
N PHE A 277 15.54 -1.82 -33.13
CA PHE A 277 15.52 -0.39 -33.45
C PHE A 277 15.92 0.41 -32.19
N LEU A 278 15.28 1.56 -31.92
CA LEU A 278 15.45 2.29 -30.68
C LEU A 278 14.81 1.51 -29.51
N GLU A 279 15.61 1.21 -28.49
CA GLU A 279 15.16 0.42 -27.34
C GLU A 279 14.40 1.27 -26.32
N GLY A 280 13.15 0.89 -26.04
CA GLY A 280 12.35 1.49 -24.97
C GLY A 280 12.81 1.02 -23.58
N ILE A 281 13.06 1.98 -22.69
CA ILE A 281 13.52 1.77 -21.31
C ILE A 281 12.54 2.25 -20.24
N CYS A 282 11.42 2.84 -20.68
CA CYS A 282 10.40 3.45 -19.85
C CYS A 282 9.03 2.90 -20.22
N ASP A 283 8.16 2.83 -19.23
CA ASP A 283 6.73 2.64 -19.39
C ASP A 283 6.03 3.95 -19.03
N THR A 284 4.70 3.99 -19.14
CA THR A 284 3.89 5.18 -18.94
C THR A 284 2.96 5.06 -17.75
N ILE A 285 2.78 6.16 -16.99
CA ILE A 285 1.69 6.34 -16.04
C ILE A 285 0.82 7.49 -16.54
N LEU A 286 -0.46 7.21 -16.81
CA LEU A 286 -1.46 8.23 -17.12
C LEU A 286 -2.07 8.73 -15.81
N TRP A 287 -2.10 10.05 -15.61
CA TRP A 287 -2.67 10.67 -14.41
C TRP A 287 -3.90 11.50 -14.75
N TYR A 288 -5.02 11.15 -14.12
CA TYR A 288 -6.28 11.89 -14.16
C TYR A 288 -6.72 12.30 -12.76
N SER A 289 -7.44 13.41 -12.72
CA SER A 289 -8.23 13.84 -11.57
C SER A 289 -9.69 13.39 -11.72
N LYS A 290 -10.44 13.37 -10.61
CA LYS A 290 -11.91 13.32 -10.71
C LYS A 290 -12.48 14.65 -11.17
N ASN A 291 -11.96 15.74 -10.59
CA ASN A 291 -12.30 17.11 -10.93
C ASN A 291 -11.03 17.98 -10.81
N ILE A 292 -10.60 18.55 -11.95
CA ILE A 292 -9.36 19.31 -12.06
C ILE A 292 -9.38 20.60 -11.22
N ASP A 293 -10.54 21.24 -11.07
CA ASP A 293 -10.68 22.51 -10.32
C ASP A 293 -10.47 22.32 -8.81
N SER A 294 -10.68 21.10 -8.31
CA SER A 294 -10.52 20.74 -6.89
C SER A 294 -9.33 19.81 -6.63
N LEU A 295 -8.50 19.53 -7.63
CA LEU A 295 -7.42 18.54 -7.54
C LEU A 295 -6.50 18.80 -6.33
N LYS A 296 -6.30 17.77 -5.50
CA LYS A 296 -5.24 17.75 -4.49
C LYS A 296 -3.91 17.40 -5.14
N PHE A 297 -3.01 18.37 -5.17
CA PHE A 297 -1.65 18.18 -5.66
C PHE A 297 -0.64 18.96 -4.81
N ARG A 298 0.53 18.34 -4.59
CA ARG A 298 1.71 19.02 -4.06
C ARG A 298 2.96 18.61 -4.81
N HIS A 299 3.87 19.56 -4.96
CA HIS A 299 5.16 19.31 -5.58
C HIS A 299 6.00 18.39 -4.72
N LEU A 300 6.59 17.38 -5.36
CA LEU A 300 7.77 16.71 -4.84
C LEU A 300 9.00 17.40 -5.39
N PHE A 301 10.07 17.40 -4.61
CA PHE A 301 11.29 18.10 -4.94
C PHE A 301 12.45 17.12 -5.04
N ARG A 302 13.45 17.49 -5.82
CA ARG A 302 14.74 16.82 -5.88
C ARG A 302 15.84 17.85 -5.68
N GLU A 303 16.99 17.42 -5.17
CA GLU A 303 18.16 18.29 -5.09
C GLU A 303 18.51 18.83 -6.48
N THR A 304 18.81 20.13 -6.54
CA THR A 304 19.23 20.78 -7.78
C THR A 304 20.65 20.35 -8.11
N ASN A 305 20.83 19.59 -9.20
CA ASN A 305 22.15 19.32 -9.74
C ASN A 305 22.51 20.39 -10.78
N SER A 306 23.34 21.35 -10.37
CA SER A 306 23.89 22.39 -11.24
C SER A 306 25.32 22.08 -11.71
N GLN A 307 25.88 20.91 -11.39
CA GLN A 307 27.24 20.57 -11.79
C GLN A 307 27.32 20.43 -13.32
N GLY A 308 28.30 21.08 -13.91
CA GLY A 308 28.48 21.15 -15.36
C GLY A 308 27.62 22.20 -16.06
N ASP A 309 26.71 22.88 -15.35
CA ASP A 309 25.90 23.95 -15.93
C ASP A 309 26.69 25.27 -15.99
N SER A 310 26.94 25.74 -17.21
CA SER A 310 27.69 26.97 -17.47
C SER A 310 27.02 28.26 -16.98
N HIS A 311 25.74 28.23 -16.60
CA HIS A 311 25.06 29.37 -16.01
C HIS A 311 25.53 29.63 -14.56
N TRP A 312 25.85 28.57 -13.81
CA TRP A 312 26.33 28.64 -12.44
C TRP A 312 27.86 28.77 -12.40
N ASN A 313 28.36 29.91 -12.88
CA ASN A 313 29.79 30.11 -13.18
C ASN A 313 30.48 31.17 -12.30
N LEU A 314 29.78 31.72 -11.30
CA LEU A 314 30.33 32.70 -10.38
C LEU A 314 30.27 32.16 -8.96
N VAL A 315 31.20 32.62 -8.12
CA VAL A 315 31.27 32.26 -6.71
C VAL A 315 31.70 33.47 -5.90
N ILE A 316 31.11 33.62 -4.72
CA ILE A 316 31.62 34.52 -3.69
C ILE A 316 32.66 33.74 -2.89
N ASP A 317 33.91 34.20 -2.93
CA ASP A 317 35.01 33.56 -2.21
C ASP A 317 34.89 33.73 -0.68
N SER A 318 35.75 33.07 0.09
CA SER A 318 35.77 33.18 1.56
C SER A 318 36.10 34.60 2.07
N LYS A 319 36.61 35.49 1.22
CA LYS A 319 36.83 36.91 1.51
C LYS A 319 35.61 37.78 1.14
N GLY A 320 34.55 37.19 0.59
CA GLY A 320 33.34 37.88 0.17
C GLY A 320 33.46 38.57 -1.20
N LEU A 321 34.40 38.13 -2.04
CA LEU A 321 34.63 38.70 -3.37
C LEU A 321 34.08 37.81 -4.48
N PRO A 322 33.45 38.41 -5.51
CA PRO A 322 33.03 37.66 -6.68
C PRO A 322 34.24 37.22 -7.52
N ARG A 323 34.30 35.94 -7.86
CA ARG A 323 35.24 35.39 -8.85
C ARG A 323 34.50 34.46 -9.82
N LYS A 324 35.11 34.24 -10.99
CA LYS A 324 34.65 33.19 -11.91
C LYS A 324 35.16 31.83 -11.46
N LEU A 325 34.31 30.82 -11.65
CA LEU A 325 34.69 29.42 -11.50
C LEU A 325 35.52 28.96 -12.71
N SER A 326 36.50 28.11 -12.46
CA SER A 326 37.24 27.38 -13.49
C SER A 326 36.38 26.27 -14.11
N ALA A 327 36.76 25.78 -15.29
CA ALA A 327 36.05 24.69 -15.95
C ALA A 327 36.00 23.41 -15.09
N SER A 328 37.02 23.16 -14.27
CA SER A 328 37.05 22.03 -13.33
C SER A 328 36.10 22.23 -12.17
N GLU A 329 36.04 23.44 -11.59
CA GLU A 329 35.11 23.76 -10.50
C GLU A 329 33.65 23.75 -10.98
N ILE A 330 33.35 24.22 -12.20
CA ILE A 330 31.99 24.12 -12.78
C ILE A 330 31.57 22.65 -12.93
N LYS A 331 32.49 21.79 -13.38
CA LYS A 331 32.21 20.34 -13.53
C LYS A 331 32.09 19.61 -12.20
N ASN A 332 32.80 20.07 -11.17
CA ASN A 332 32.80 19.45 -9.86
C ASN A 332 32.83 20.51 -8.75
N HIS A 333 31.66 20.76 -8.18
CA HIS A 333 31.49 21.74 -7.10
C HIS A 333 32.19 21.31 -5.80
N SER A 334 32.59 20.03 -5.64
CA SER A 334 33.31 19.55 -4.45
C SER A 334 34.74 20.12 -4.33
N LEU A 335 35.22 20.83 -5.35
CA LEU A 335 36.52 21.52 -5.32
C LEU A 335 36.46 22.86 -4.57
N LEU A 336 35.25 23.34 -4.26
CA LEU A 336 35.02 24.58 -3.53
C LEU A 336 35.03 24.33 -2.02
N SER A 337 35.45 25.33 -1.27
CA SER A 337 35.35 25.32 0.19
C SER A 337 33.92 25.59 0.67
N ASN A 338 33.58 25.16 1.88
CA ASN A 338 32.23 25.32 2.43
C ASN A 338 31.81 26.79 2.65
N ASP A 339 32.78 27.70 2.72
CA ASP A 339 32.53 29.14 2.87
C ASP A 339 32.27 29.85 1.54
N GLU A 340 32.39 29.14 0.40
CA GLU A 340 32.20 29.68 -0.94
C GLU A 340 30.78 29.46 -1.45
N ARG A 341 30.13 30.53 -1.93
CA ARG A 341 28.73 30.49 -2.38
C ARG A 341 28.61 30.70 -3.87
N ILE A 342 28.14 29.67 -4.57
CA ILE A 342 27.94 29.68 -6.02
C ILE A 342 26.70 30.51 -6.35
N TYR A 343 26.79 31.33 -7.39
CA TYR A 343 25.66 32.10 -7.90
C TYR A 343 25.70 32.27 -9.41
N GLN A 344 24.59 32.72 -9.95
CA GLN A 344 24.46 33.19 -11.33
C GLN A 344 23.85 34.58 -11.38
N LEU A 345 24.02 35.26 -12.52
CA LEU A 345 23.46 36.59 -12.74
C LEU A 345 22.13 36.54 -13.47
N ALA A 346 21.06 36.87 -12.77
CA ALA A 346 19.72 36.96 -13.33
C ALA A 346 19.33 38.39 -13.73
N ALA A 347 18.41 38.52 -14.69
CA ALA A 347 17.86 39.82 -15.08
C ALA A 347 17.06 40.47 -13.95
N LEU A 348 17.28 41.77 -13.72
CA LEU A 348 16.55 42.61 -12.77
C LEU A 348 15.35 43.34 -13.36
N TYR A 349 14.91 42.95 -14.54
CA TYR A 349 13.74 43.49 -15.23
C TYR A 349 12.80 42.35 -15.63
N PRO A 350 11.47 42.53 -15.56
CA PRO A 350 10.51 41.52 -15.99
C PRO A 350 10.37 41.48 -17.52
N ALA A 351 9.59 40.53 -18.04
CA ALA A 351 9.23 40.48 -19.46
C ALA A 351 8.46 41.74 -19.91
N GLY A 352 7.59 42.26 -19.06
CA GLY A 352 6.85 43.52 -19.26
C GLY A 352 7.53 44.75 -18.66
N SER A 353 6.75 45.79 -18.42
CA SER A 353 7.16 47.02 -17.73
C SER A 353 6.02 47.49 -16.83
N PHE A 354 6.36 48.08 -15.68
CA PHE A 354 5.40 48.69 -14.77
C PHE A 354 5.92 50.04 -14.25
N ALA A 355 5.00 50.98 -14.02
CA ALA A 355 5.33 52.37 -13.74
C ALA A 355 6.25 52.56 -12.52
N THR A 356 6.03 51.78 -11.45
CA THR A 356 6.80 51.88 -10.20
C THR A 356 8.25 51.38 -10.31
N GLY A 357 8.61 50.72 -11.41
CA GLY A 357 9.96 50.22 -11.69
C GLY A 357 10.75 51.10 -12.66
N ILE A 358 10.21 52.25 -13.10
CA ILE A 358 10.89 53.15 -14.04
C ILE A 358 11.54 54.29 -13.24
N TYR A 359 12.80 54.10 -12.88
CA TYR A 359 13.60 55.11 -12.18
C TYR A 359 15.09 54.84 -12.35
N THR A 360 15.88 55.89 -12.15
CA THR A 360 17.34 55.79 -12.07
C THR A 360 17.74 55.29 -10.68
N PHE A 361 18.57 54.25 -10.63
CA PHE A 361 19.07 53.68 -9.38
C PHE A 361 20.58 53.85 -9.28
N THR A 362 21.04 54.51 -8.22
CA THR A 362 22.48 54.70 -7.97
C THR A 362 23.03 53.53 -7.15
N LEU A 363 24.00 52.80 -7.71
CA LEU A 363 24.75 51.75 -7.01
C LEU A 363 26.23 52.12 -6.99
N ASN A 364 26.82 52.23 -5.80
CA ASN A 364 28.23 52.57 -5.59
C ASN A 364 28.65 53.86 -6.34
N GLY A 365 27.79 54.88 -6.34
CA GLY A 365 28.03 56.17 -7.01
C GLY A 365 27.82 56.18 -8.53
N VAL A 366 27.38 55.07 -9.14
CA VAL A 366 27.06 54.98 -10.57
C VAL A 366 25.55 54.86 -10.77
N ASP A 367 25.00 55.65 -11.68
CA ASP A 367 23.59 55.66 -12.01
C ASP A 367 23.22 54.63 -13.07
N TYR A 368 22.22 53.81 -12.77
CA TYR A 368 21.71 52.78 -13.67
C TYR A 368 20.26 53.03 -14.03
N ASN A 369 19.94 52.94 -15.31
CA ASN A 369 18.57 53.00 -15.82
C ASN A 369 18.12 51.60 -16.29
N PRO A 370 16.83 51.26 -16.15
CA PRO A 370 16.34 50.00 -16.70
C PRO A 370 16.48 50.03 -18.24
N PRO A 371 16.65 48.87 -18.89
CA PRO A 371 16.73 48.81 -20.35
C PRO A 371 15.52 49.47 -21.02
N LYS A 372 15.71 50.04 -22.21
CA LYS A 372 14.64 50.72 -22.95
C LYS A 372 13.41 49.82 -23.11
N GLY A 373 12.25 50.32 -22.70
CA GLY A 373 10.98 49.59 -22.75
C GLY A 373 10.77 48.57 -21.62
N ARG A 374 11.66 48.54 -20.62
CA ARG A 374 11.56 47.69 -19.42
C ARG A 374 11.50 48.55 -18.15
N SER A 375 11.23 47.90 -17.03
CA SER A 375 11.29 48.46 -15.69
C SER A 375 12.13 47.56 -14.78
N TRP A 376 12.63 48.08 -13.65
CA TRP A 376 13.18 47.23 -12.59
C TRP A 376 12.10 46.31 -12.01
N LYS A 377 12.48 45.13 -11.50
CA LYS A 377 11.59 44.15 -10.87
C LYS A 377 11.08 44.57 -9.49
N SER A 378 11.72 45.55 -8.86
CA SER A 378 11.36 46.06 -7.54
C SER A 378 11.25 47.58 -7.56
N PRO A 379 10.47 48.20 -6.65
CA PRO A 379 10.53 49.63 -6.37
C PRO A 379 11.89 50.05 -5.77
N VAL A 380 12.15 51.36 -5.71
CA VAL A 380 13.42 51.95 -5.23
C VAL A 380 13.86 51.37 -3.88
N GLN A 381 12.95 51.31 -2.90
CA GLN A 381 13.22 50.76 -1.57
C GLN A 381 13.62 49.28 -1.62
N GLY A 382 12.93 48.50 -2.46
CA GLY A 382 13.26 47.09 -2.67
C GLY A 382 14.64 46.91 -3.31
N MET A 383 15.00 47.78 -4.27
CA MET A 383 16.35 47.79 -4.86
C MET A 383 17.43 48.20 -3.84
N GLN A 384 17.14 49.14 -2.94
CA GLN A 384 18.05 49.50 -1.85
C GLN A 384 18.30 48.31 -0.91
N ARG A 385 17.26 47.57 -0.53
CA ARG A 385 17.41 46.35 0.29
C ARG A 385 18.22 45.27 -0.42
N LEU A 386 18.01 45.09 -1.73
CA LEU A 386 18.84 44.18 -2.54
C LEU A 386 20.31 44.62 -2.57
N ALA A 387 20.58 45.93 -2.62
CA ALA A 387 21.93 46.48 -2.51
C ALA A 387 22.54 46.20 -1.12
N PHE A 388 21.80 46.48 -0.05
CA PHE A 388 22.23 46.24 1.33
C PHE A 388 22.52 44.75 1.59
N ALA A 389 21.73 43.86 0.99
CA ALA A 389 21.92 42.42 1.05
C ALA A 389 22.98 41.86 0.09
N ASN A 390 23.69 42.72 -0.65
CA ASN A 390 24.73 42.34 -1.60
C ASN A 390 24.21 41.40 -2.72
N ARG A 391 22.95 41.57 -3.11
CA ARG A 391 22.22 40.78 -4.11
C ARG A 391 22.16 41.40 -5.50
N ILE A 392 22.82 42.54 -5.70
CA ILE A 392 22.94 43.18 -7.02
C ILE A 392 24.38 43.52 -7.30
N GLU A 393 24.76 43.45 -8.58
CA GLU A 393 26.07 43.89 -9.03
C GLU A 393 26.04 44.44 -10.45
N ALA A 394 27.06 45.24 -10.77
CA ALA A 394 27.28 45.78 -12.10
C ALA A 394 27.63 44.65 -13.10
N TYR A 395 27.11 44.77 -14.31
CA TYR A 395 27.28 43.82 -15.41
C TYR A 395 27.67 44.56 -16.69
N GLN A 396 28.32 43.87 -17.64
CA GLN A 396 28.77 44.43 -18.93
C GLN A 396 29.53 45.76 -18.75
N SER A 397 30.65 45.73 -18.03
CA SER A 397 31.48 46.93 -17.80
C SER A 397 30.76 48.13 -17.15
N GLY A 398 29.63 47.88 -16.46
CA GLY A 398 28.86 48.93 -15.79
C GLY A 398 27.69 49.50 -16.60
N GLU A 399 27.28 48.85 -17.70
CA GLU A 399 26.12 49.29 -18.49
C GLU A 399 24.77 49.02 -17.80
N THR A 400 24.69 47.97 -16.98
CA THR A 400 23.46 47.58 -16.26
C THR A 400 23.81 46.89 -14.95
N ILE A 401 22.81 46.71 -14.09
CA ILE A 401 22.88 45.85 -12.91
C ILE A 401 22.13 44.53 -13.11
N ARG A 402 22.60 43.48 -12.44
CA ARG A 402 22.01 42.12 -12.44
C ARG A 402 21.82 41.62 -11.00
N TYR A 403 20.92 40.66 -10.82
CA TYR A 403 20.64 40.03 -9.54
C TYR A 403 21.58 38.85 -9.33
N ARG A 404 22.21 38.76 -8.15
CA ARG A 404 22.93 37.57 -7.72
C ARG A 404 21.95 36.56 -7.16
N LEU A 405 21.66 35.52 -7.95
CA LEU A 405 20.87 34.37 -7.53
C LEU A 405 21.83 33.28 -7.05
N PHE A 406 21.86 33.02 -5.73
CA PHE A 406 22.71 31.96 -5.20
C PHE A 406 22.08 30.59 -5.42
N LEU A 407 22.93 29.57 -5.55
CA LEU A 407 22.49 28.19 -5.73
C LEU A 407 21.77 27.65 -4.48
N ASP A 408 22.19 28.12 -3.31
CA ASP A 408 21.61 27.76 -2.00
C ASP A 408 20.35 28.56 -1.63
N ASP A 409 19.96 29.56 -2.44
CA ASP A 409 18.69 30.30 -2.26
C ASP A 409 17.48 29.39 -2.50
N TYR A 410 17.62 28.40 -3.39
CA TYR A 410 16.61 27.39 -3.66
C TYR A 410 17.30 26.08 -4.07
N PRO A 411 17.74 25.26 -3.10
CA PRO A 411 18.64 24.13 -3.33
C PRO A 411 17.94 22.90 -3.96
N VAL A 412 16.64 23.02 -4.24
CA VAL A 412 15.81 21.97 -4.84
C VAL A 412 15.12 22.44 -6.10
N SER A 413 14.72 21.49 -6.93
CA SER A 413 13.89 21.72 -8.10
C SER A 413 12.64 20.85 -8.03
N PRO A 414 11.47 21.33 -8.48
CA PRO A 414 10.28 20.48 -8.58
C PRO A 414 10.56 19.25 -9.46
N LEU A 415 10.00 18.11 -9.07
CA LEU A 415 9.98 16.92 -9.88
C LEU A 415 9.07 17.14 -11.11
N HIS A 416 9.44 16.56 -12.24
CA HIS A 416 8.68 16.66 -13.50
C HIS A 416 8.18 15.28 -13.92
N ASN A 417 7.52 15.18 -15.08
CA ASN A 417 6.90 13.96 -15.60
C ASN A 417 7.88 12.91 -16.19
N ILE A 418 9.20 13.10 -16.03
CA ILE A 418 10.22 12.16 -16.49
C ILE A 418 11.00 11.61 -15.29
N TRP A 419 10.76 10.33 -14.97
CA TRP A 419 11.25 9.64 -13.78
C TRP A 419 12.32 8.60 -14.15
N MET A 420 13.56 9.04 -14.28
CA MET A 420 14.68 8.18 -14.70
C MET A 420 15.29 7.33 -13.57
N ASP A 421 14.89 7.58 -12.32
CA ASP A 421 15.42 6.99 -11.11
C ASP A 421 14.45 5.99 -10.44
N THR A 422 13.44 5.52 -11.18
CA THR A 422 12.40 4.57 -10.72
C THR A 422 12.63 3.15 -11.19
N ALA A 423 13.81 2.85 -11.75
CA ALA A 423 14.10 1.52 -12.25
C ALA A 423 13.88 0.46 -11.14
N PRO A 424 13.31 -0.71 -11.47
CA PRO A 424 12.92 -1.70 -10.48
C PRO A 424 14.15 -2.23 -9.72
N PRO A 425 13.98 -2.59 -8.44
CA PRO A 425 15.05 -3.16 -7.64
C PRO A 425 15.55 -4.48 -8.27
N ALA A 426 16.84 -4.78 -8.07
CA ALA A 426 17.44 -6.02 -8.56
C ALA A 426 16.79 -7.28 -7.93
N ASP A 427 16.36 -7.17 -6.67
CA ASP A 427 15.74 -8.26 -5.91
C ASP A 427 14.21 -8.20 -5.95
N LYS A 428 13.61 -8.66 -7.06
CA LYS A 428 12.14 -8.79 -7.17
C LYS A 428 11.62 -9.99 -6.36
N GLN A 429 10.56 -9.76 -5.57
CA GLN A 429 9.83 -10.77 -4.79
C GLN A 429 8.69 -11.44 -5.59
N TYR A 430 8.32 -10.86 -6.75
CA TYR A 430 7.30 -11.37 -7.66
C TYR A 430 7.75 -11.16 -9.12
N VAL A 431 7.23 -11.97 -10.05
CA VAL A 431 7.64 -11.98 -11.47
C VAL A 431 7.50 -10.60 -12.12
N VAL A 432 6.37 -9.94 -11.88
CA VAL A 432 6.09 -8.56 -12.32
C VAL A 432 5.87 -7.67 -11.10
N GLN A 433 6.96 -7.23 -10.48
CA GLN A 433 6.90 -6.28 -9.37
C GLN A 433 7.20 -4.86 -9.84
N THR A 434 6.21 -3.97 -9.69
CA THR A 434 6.37 -2.53 -9.85
C THR A 434 7.29 -1.97 -8.77
N GLY A 435 8.20 -1.08 -9.17
CA GLY A 435 9.12 -0.41 -8.24
C GLY A 435 8.36 0.48 -7.25
N SER A 436 8.76 0.48 -5.98
CA SER A 436 8.06 1.25 -4.94
C SER A 436 8.08 2.76 -5.20
N LYS A 437 9.14 3.27 -5.83
CA LYS A 437 9.39 4.71 -5.97
C LYS A 437 8.41 5.44 -6.90
N SER A 438 7.91 4.78 -7.95
CA SER A 438 6.88 5.39 -8.82
C SER A 438 5.55 5.54 -8.08
N ILE A 439 5.13 4.49 -7.38
CA ILE A 439 3.90 4.49 -6.57
C ILE A 439 4.03 5.47 -5.39
N GLU A 440 5.19 5.52 -4.74
CA GLU A 440 5.51 6.48 -3.68
C GLU A 440 5.31 7.92 -4.14
N ARG A 441 5.80 8.27 -5.33
CA ARG A 441 5.58 9.61 -5.90
C ARG A 441 4.10 9.89 -6.12
N CYS A 442 3.35 8.95 -6.69
CA CYS A 442 1.92 9.11 -6.92
C CYS A 442 1.16 9.36 -5.61
N ILE A 443 1.44 8.55 -4.58
CA ILE A 443 0.87 8.68 -3.22
C ILE A 443 1.25 10.03 -2.61
N LEU A 444 2.55 10.36 -2.60
CA LEU A 444 3.01 11.57 -1.95
C LEU A 444 2.55 12.84 -2.66
N MET A 445 2.33 12.84 -3.98
CA MET A 445 1.79 14.00 -4.70
C MET A 445 0.32 14.28 -4.41
N THR A 446 -0.49 13.25 -4.10
CA THR A 446 -1.96 13.34 -4.17
C THR A 446 -2.72 12.95 -2.90
N THR A 447 -2.03 12.48 -1.84
CA THR A 447 -2.65 12.00 -0.60
C THR A 447 -2.00 12.57 0.65
N ASP A 448 -2.73 12.77 1.74
CA ASP A 448 -2.18 13.02 3.08
C ASP A 448 -2.13 11.73 3.91
N PRO A 449 -1.32 11.68 4.98
CA PRO A 449 -1.41 10.58 5.93
C PRO A 449 -2.85 10.40 6.45
N GLY A 450 -3.33 9.16 6.51
CA GLY A 450 -4.72 8.82 6.84
C GLY A 450 -5.70 8.81 5.66
N ASP A 451 -5.34 9.33 4.49
CA ASP A 451 -6.17 9.20 3.29
C ASP A 451 -6.28 7.73 2.82
N LEU A 452 -7.34 7.44 2.08
CA LEU A 452 -7.62 6.08 1.56
C LEU A 452 -7.05 5.91 0.15
N VAL A 453 -6.20 4.89 -0.02
CA VAL A 453 -5.64 4.44 -1.28
C VAL A 453 -6.26 3.11 -1.68
N LEU A 454 -6.66 2.97 -2.95
CA LEU A 454 -7.20 1.73 -3.50
C LEU A 454 -6.33 1.23 -4.65
N ASP A 455 -6.02 -0.06 -4.64
CA ASP A 455 -5.36 -0.77 -5.73
C ASP A 455 -6.22 -1.97 -6.14
N PRO A 456 -6.99 -1.88 -7.24
CA PRO A 456 -7.86 -2.97 -7.70
C PRO A 456 -7.12 -4.05 -8.49
N THR A 457 -5.78 -4.00 -8.54
CA THR A 457 -4.92 -4.89 -9.32
C THR A 457 -3.80 -5.55 -8.51
N CYS A 458 -3.55 -5.10 -7.27
CA CYS A 458 -2.69 -5.65 -6.21
C CYS A 458 -1.32 -6.21 -6.66
N GLY A 459 -1.32 -7.38 -7.32
CA GLY A 459 -0.13 -8.15 -7.66
C GLY A 459 0.68 -8.45 -6.40
N SER A 460 1.95 -8.05 -6.39
CA SER A 460 2.85 -8.24 -5.23
C SER A 460 2.54 -7.38 -4.00
N GLY A 461 1.45 -6.60 -4.00
CA GLY A 461 1.04 -5.73 -2.90
C GLY A 461 1.93 -4.49 -2.72
N THR A 462 2.56 -4.00 -3.79
CA THR A 462 3.47 -2.83 -3.68
C THR A 462 2.71 -1.57 -3.27
N THR A 463 1.51 -1.31 -3.79
CA THR A 463 0.72 -0.14 -3.41
C THR A 463 0.33 -0.16 -1.94
N ALA A 464 -0.16 -1.30 -1.44
CA ALA A 464 -0.45 -1.49 -0.01
C ALA A 464 0.81 -1.27 0.86
N TYR A 465 1.95 -1.83 0.45
CA TYR A 465 3.23 -1.65 1.17
C TYR A 465 3.65 -0.17 1.25
N VAL A 466 3.54 0.58 0.14
CA VAL A 466 3.93 1.99 0.10
C VAL A 466 2.91 2.86 0.85
N ALA A 467 1.60 2.59 0.70
CA ALA A 467 0.56 3.28 1.45
C ALA A 467 0.75 3.08 2.96
N GLU A 468 1.01 1.86 3.41
CA GLU A 468 1.33 1.54 4.80
C GLU A 468 2.60 2.28 5.27
N GLN A 469 3.68 2.28 4.48
CA GLN A 469 4.92 3.02 4.80
C GLN A 469 4.62 4.49 5.11
N TRP A 470 3.78 5.10 4.31
CA TRP A 470 3.44 6.51 4.42
C TRP A 470 2.21 6.77 5.32
N GLY A 471 1.68 5.76 6.00
CA GLY A 471 0.59 5.93 6.97
C GLY A 471 -0.76 6.26 6.33
N ARG A 472 -1.01 5.78 5.12
CA ARG A 472 -2.32 5.85 4.44
C ARG A 472 -3.11 4.58 4.76
N ARG A 473 -4.44 4.72 4.76
CA ARG A 473 -5.34 3.57 4.75
C ARG A 473 -5.29 2.94 3.36
N TRP A 474 -5.38 1.63 3.27
CA TRP A 474 -5.33 0.95 1.97
C TRP A 474 -6.33 -0.20 1.84
N ILE A 475 -6.82 -0.36 0.61
CA ILE A 475 -7.56 -1.52 0.12
C ILE A 475 -6.84 -2.03 -1.12
N THR A 476 -6.56 -3.33 -1.18
CA THR A 476 -5.95 -3.97 -2.34
C THR A 476 -6.77 -5.19 -2.76
N ILE A 477 -6.97 -5.37 -4.06
CA ILE A 477 -7.85 -6.41 -4.63
C ILE A 477 -7.09 -7.20 -5.68
N ASP A 478 -7.20 -8.52 -5.64
CA ASP A 478 -6.73 -9.39 -6.71
C ASP A 478 -7.67 -10.61 -6.85
N THR A 479 -7.67 -11.20 -8.03
CA THR A 479 -8.30 -12.51 -8.27
C THR A 479 -7.35 -13.66 -7.91
N SER A 480 -6.05 -13.38 -7.82
CA SER A 480 -4.97 -14.32 -7.56
C SER A 480 -4.78 -14.63 -6.08
N ARG A 481 -5.02 -15.87 -5.65
CA ARG A 481 -4.65 -16.30 -4.29
C ARG A 481 -3.15 -16.29 -4.05
N VAL A 482 -2.35 -16.53 -5.10
CA VAL A 482 -0.88 -16.50 -5.00
C VAL A 482 -0.38 -15.07 -4.76
N ALA A 483 -0.95 -14.09 -5.49
CA ALA A 483 -0.59 -12.69 -5.33
C ALA A 483 -0.93 -12.21 -3.91
N LEU A 484 -2.14 -12.51 -3.42
CA LEU A 484 -2.56 -12.21 -2.05
C LEU A 484 -1.67 -12.90 -1.01
N ALA A 485 -1.34 -14.19 -1.18
CA ALA A 485 -0.47 -14.89 -0.24
C ALA A 485 0.93 -14.27 -0.14
N LEU A 486 1.50 -13.82 -1.27
CA LEU A 486 2.77 -13.11 -1.32
C LEU A 486 2.67 -11.72 -0.69
N ALA A 487 1.64 -10.95 -1.05
CA ALA A 487 1.39 -9.62 -0.51
C ALA A 487 1.16 -9.67 1.01
N ARG A 488 0.36 -10.63 1.49
CA ARG A 488 0.11 -10.90 2.91
C ARG A 488 1.41 -11.18 3.64
N THR A 489 2.21 -12.12 3.15
CA THR A 489 3.52 -12.45 3.74
C THR A 489 4.44 -11.24 3.80
N ARG A 490 4.51 -10.47 2.71
CA ARG A 490 5.32 -9.24 2.59
C ARG A 490 4.90 -8.19 3.62
N LEU A 491 3.60 -7.97 3.81
CA LEU A 491 3.09 -7.00 4.78
C LEU A 491 3.27 -7.49 6.22
N MET A 492 3.09 -8.78 6.50
CA MET A 492 3.30 -9.34 7.85
C MET A 492 4.75 -9.22 8.33
N SER A 493 5.72 -9.36 7.43
CA SER A 493 7.15 -9.29 7.78
C SER A 493 7.80 -7.93 7.51
N ALA A 494 7.03 -6.93 7.06
CA ALA A 494 7.54 -5.61 6.74
C ALA A 494 7.97 -4.84 8.00
N LYS A 495 9.14 -4.20 7.89
CA LYS A 495 9.59 -3.13 8.79
C LYS A 495 9.46 -1.80 8.07
N TYR A 496 8.99 -0.79 8.78
CA TYR A 496 8.93 0.59 8.31
C TYR A 496 9.68 1.54 9.26
N PRO A 497 10.12 2.71 8.76
CA PRO A 497 10.52 3.81 9.63
C PRO A 497 9.33 4.32 10.43
N TYR A 498 9.57 4.76 11.67
CA TYR A 498 8.58 5.51 12.44
C TYR A 498 8.79 7.00 12.18
N TYR A 499 7.79 7.71 11.69
CA TYR A 499 7.87 9.15 11.43
C TYR A 499 7.29 9.93 12.62
N LEU A 500 7.93 11.05 13.00
CA LEU A 500 7.41 11.94 14.02
C LEU A 500 6.07 12.52 13.57
N LEU A 501 4.99 12.23 14.31
CA LEU A 501 3.68 12.81 14.06
C LEU A 501 3.70 14.28 14.45
N ALA A 502 3.13 15.16 13.63
CA ALA A 502 3.07 16.59 13.93
C ALA A 502 2.34 16.89 15.25
N ASP A 503 1.39 16.04 15.63
CA ASP A 503 0.60 16.13 16.88
C ASP A 503 1.09 15.17 17.99
N SER A 504 2.33 14.71 17.95
CA SER A 504 2.95 14.07 19.12
C SER A 504 3.74 15.09 19.96
N PRO A 505 3.97 14.85 21.26
CA PRO A 505 4.83 15.72 22.07
C PRO A 505 6.22 15.92 21.46
N GLU A 506 6.82 14.84 20.94
CA GLU A 506 8.12 14.87 20.27
C GLU A 506 8.06 15.64 18.94
N GLY A 507 6.97 15.50 18.17
CA GLY A 507 6.77 16.23 16.93
C GLY A 507 6.58 17.72 17.14
N ILE A 508 5.75 18.13 18.12
CA ILE A 508 5.57 19.54 18.49
C ILE A 508 6.90 20.15 18.92
N GLN A 509 7.68 19.44 19.73
CA GLN A 509 9.01 19.90 20.13
C GLN A 509 9.91 20.05 18.90
N LYS A 510 9.89 19.07 17.99
CA LYS A 510 10.74 19.11 16.79
C LYS A 510 10.36 20.25 15.85
N GLU A 511 9.07 20.47 15.63
CA GLU A 511 8.56 21.57 14.81
C GLU A 511 8.94 22.94 15.40
N ALA A 512 8.88 23.09 16.73
CA ALA A 512 9.32 24.29 17.42
C ALA A 512 10.84 24.53 17.28
N GLU A 513 11.66 23.48 17.37
CA GLU A 513 13.11 23.56 17.10
C GLU A 513 13.40 24.05 15.67
N LEU A 514 12.69 23.50 14.68
CA LEU A 514 12.89 23.85 13.27
C LEU A 514 12.44 25.26 12.94
N THR A 515 11.32 25.70 13.51
CA THR A 515 10.76 27.05 13.31
C THR A 515 11.39 28.10 14.22
N LYS A 516 12.25 27.70 15.17
CA LYS A 516 12.83 28.56 16.22
C LYS A 516 11.76 29.27 17.05
N GLN A 517 10.59 28.66 17.20
CA GLN A 517 9.50 29.14 18.03
C GLN A 517 9.53 28.46 19.39
N ILE A 518 8.95 29.08 20.42
CA ILE A 518 8.80 28.44 21.73
C ILE A 518 7.74 27.35 21.58
N PRO A 519 8.03 26.08 21.91
CA PRO A 519 7.05 25.01 21.79
C PRO A 519 5.85 25.32 22.70
N PRO A 520 4.61 25.20 22.19
CA PRO A 520 3.43 25.28 23.05
C PRO A 520 3.49 24.19 24.11
N THR A 521 3.10 24.50 25.34
CA THR A 521 3.22 23.55 26.46
C THR A 521 2.17 22.43 26.31
N PRO A 522 2.57 21.14 26.28
CA PRO A 522 1.61 20.03 26.29
C PRO A 522 0.85 19.98 27.62
N LEU A 523 -0.46 19.70 27.59
CA LEU A 523 -1.20 19.32 28.80
C LEU A 523 -0.67 17.97 29.31
N SER A 524 -0.44 17.83 30.61
CA SER A 524 0.04 16.56 31.18
C SER A 524 -0.97 15.43 30.98
N LYS A 525 -0.48 14.21 30.73
CA LYS A 525 -1.32 13.00 30.62
C LYS A 525 -2.12 12.82 31.91
N GLY A 526 -3.45 12.99 31.84
CA GLY A 526 -4.39 12.55 32.87
C GLY A 526 -4.98 13.61 33.82
N GLY A 527 -4.73 14.90 33.61
CA GLY A 527 -5.37 15.96 34.42
C GLY A 527 -6.43 16.74 33.66
N ASN A 528 -7.69 16.70 34.10
CA ASN A 528 -8.78 17.57 33.61
C ASN A 528 -8.64 19.05 34.05
N SER A 529 -7.44 19.50 34.39
CA SER A 529 -7.20 20.86 34.87
C SER A 529 -6.07 21.51 34.07
N PRO A 530 -6.29 22.70 33.47
CA PRO A 530 -5.22 23.49 32.89
C PRO A 530 -4.29 23.96 34.01
N THR A 531 -3.07 23.45 34.07
CA THR A 531 -2.02 24.05 34.90
C THR A 531 -1.54 25.34 34.23
N PRO A 532 -1.53 26.49 34.92
CA PRO A 532 -1.03 27.73 34.33
C PRO A 532 0.50 27.71 34.24
N LEU A 533 1.06 28.09 33.09
CA LEU A 533 2.44 28.56 33.01
C LEU A 533 2.46 30.06 33.26
N PHE A 534 3.07 30.46 34.38
CA PHE A 534 3.19 31.84 34.88
C PHE A 534 1.87 32.49 35.30
N LYS A 535 1.96 33.52 36.16
CA LYS A 535 0.83 34.38 36.53
C LYS A 535 0.22 34.99 35.26
N GLY A 536 -0.82 34.36 34.70
CA GLY A 536 -1.69 34.97 33.68
C GLY A 536 -1.82 34.28 32.31
N GLY A 537 -1.25 33.10 32.06
CA GLY A 537 -1.41 32.38 30.76
C GLY A 537 -2.41 31.22 30.79
N VAL A 538 -3.36 31.17 29.85
CA VAL A 538 -4.30 30.05 29.62
C VAL A 538 -3.94 29.35 28.31
N GLY A 539 -3.76 28.01 28.34
CA GLY A 539 -3.84 27.13 27.16
C GLY A 539 -2.63 26.23 26.93
N GLY A 540 -2.77 24.92 27.20
CA GLY A 540 -1.87 23.88 26.69
C GLY A 540 -2.53 23.08 25.56
N ILE A 541 -1.73 22.48 24.67
CA ILE A 541 -2.25 21.68 23.54
C ILE A 541 -2.46 20.23 23.99
N LYS A 542 -3.66 19.69 23.74
CA LYS A 542 -3.96 18.26 23.91
C LYS A 542 -3.47 17.52 22.66
N THR A 543 -2.51 16.62 22.83
CA THR A 543 -2.04 15.75 21.74
C THR A 543 -2.92 14.52 21.63
N GLU A 544 -3.34 14.19 20.41
CA GLU A 544 -4.16 13.02 20.10
C GLU A 544 -3.36 11.92 19.40
N ASN A 545 -2.14 12.25 18.94
CA ASN A 545 -1.31 11.38 18.09
C ASN A 545 -2.07 10.94 16.84
N ASP A 546 -2.88 11.83 16.27
CA ASP A 546 -3.65 11.56 15.06
C ASP A 546 -2.75 11.69 13.83
N ILE A 547 -2.63 10.60 13.07
CA ILE A 547 -1.84 10.56 11.85
C ILE A 547 -2.33 11.56 10.80
N ARG A 548 -3.62 11.92 10.79
CA ARG A 548 -4.18 12.90 9.85
C ARG A 548 -3.61 14.30 10.00
N LYS A 549 -3.04 14.63 11.17
CA LYS A 549 -2.35 15.90 11.38
C LYS A 549 -0.98 15.94 10.70
N GLY A 550 -0.56 14.83 10.08
CA GLY A 550 0.65 14.73 9.27
C GLY A 550 1.89 14.38 10.07
N PHE A 551 3.03 14.45 9.39
CA PHE A 551 4.35 14.26 9.99
C PHE A 551 5.07 15.60 10.15
N VAL A 552 6.16 15.59 10.91
CA VAL A 552 7.14 16.68 10.88
C VAL A 552 8.07 16.45 9.69
N TYR A 553 8.12 17.40 8.76
CA TYR A 553 8.87 17.29 7.50
C TYR A 553 10.13 18.15 7.49
N ASN A 554 11.15 17.70 6.77
CA ASN A 554 12.27 18.55 6.41
C ASN A 554 11.79 19.72 5.53
N ARG A 555 12.47 20.87 5.62
CA ARG A 555 12.09 22.10 4.92
C ARG A 555 13.31 22.73 4.28
N VAL A 556 13.16 23.25 3.08
CA VAL A 556 14.23 23.96 2.36
C VAL A 556 13.84 25.41 2.15
N PRO A 557 14.79 26.35 2.26
CA PRO A 557 14.50 27.75 2.01
C PRO A 557 14.18 27.97 0.53
N HIS A 558 13.26 28.90 0.28
CA HIS A 558 12.94 29.43 -1.05
C HIS A 558 13.13 30.95 -1.01
N VAL A 559 14.40 31.36 -1.10
CA VAL A 559 14.79 32.77 -1.04
C VAL A 559 14.55 33.41 -2.41
N THR A 560 13.47 34.18 -2.52
CA THR A 560 13.16 34.94 -3.73
C THR A 560 13.64 36.38 -3.64
N LEU A 561 13.89 37.00 -4.80
CA LEU A 561 14.15 38.45 -4.89
C LEU A 561 13.06 39.26 -4.17
N LYS A 562 11.80 38.83 -4.29
CA LYS A 562 10.64 39.47 -3.65
C LYS A 562 10.72 39.39 -2.12
N ALA A 563 11.13 38.25 -1.56
CA ALA A 563 11.30 38.08 -0.11
C ALA A 563 12.35 39.06 0.45
N ILE A 564 13.47 39.24 -0.26
CA ILE A 564 14.53 40.18 0.15
C ILE A 564 14.07 41.63 0.01
N ALA A 565 13.48 41.99 -1.14
CA ALA A 565 13.04 43.35 -1.43
C ALA A 565 11.94 43.85 -0.48
N ASN A 566 11.14 42.94 0.10
CA ASN A 566 10.06 43.28 1.01
C ASN A 566 10.41 43.11 2.50
N ASN A 567 11.66 42.78 2.84
CA ASN A 567 12.09 42.59 4.23
C ASN A 567 12.59 43.91 4.87
N PRO A 568 11.82 44.55 5.78
CA PRO A 568 12.22 45.80 6.43
C PRO A 568 13.29 45.62 7.52
N GLU A 569 13.53 44.40 8.02
CA GLU A 569 14.60 44.17 9.00
C GLU A 569 15.98 44.51 8.40
N ILE A 570 16.14 44.33 7.08
CA ILE A 570 17.38 44.67 6.36
C ILE A 570 17.72 46.15 6.54
N ASP A 571 16.73 47.04 6.50
CA ASP A 571 16.93 48.48 6.69
C ASP A 571 17.44 48.77 8.11
N THR A 572 16.87 48.09 9.10
CA THR A 572 17.20 48.28 10.53
C THR A 572 18.58 47.72 10.86
N ILE A 573 18.89 46.51 10.36
CA ILE A 573 20.19 45.86 10.51
C ILE A 573 21.26 46.71 9.83
N HIS A 574 21.01 47.16 8.60
CA HIS A 574 21.93 48.02 7.87
C HIS A 574 22.22 49.32 8.63
N ALA A 575 21.19 50.03 9.11
CA ALA A 575 21.35 51.27 9.87
C ALA A 575 22.12 51.06 11.18
N LYS A 576 21.82 50.00 11.94
CA LYS A 576 22.52 49.62 13.18
C LYS A 576 24.02 49.46 12.96
N TRP A 577 24.42 48.73 11.92
CA TRP A 577 25.83 48.48 11.62
C TRP A 577 26.51 49.67 10.98
N GLN A 578 25.80 50.47 10.16
CA GLN A 578 26.34 51.69 9.58
C GLN A 578 26.79 52.67 10.67
N LEU A 579 26.00 52.82 11.74
CA LEU A 579 26.33 53.69 12.86
C LEU A 579 27.64 53.27 13.58
N GLN A 580 28.00 51.98 13.52
CA GLN A 580 29.25 51.47 14.09
C GLN A 580 30.43 51.54 13.11
N SER A 581 30.18 51.39 11.81
CA SER A 581 31.22 51.38 10.80
C SER A 581 31.68 52.80 10.41
N GLU A 582 30.76 53.77 10.38
CA GLU A 582 31.03 55.14 9.91
C GLU A 582 32.18 55.87 10.66
N PRO A 583 32.29 55.76 12.00
CA PRO A 583 33.42 56.34 12.74
C PRO A 583 34.76 55.72 12.33
N ILE A 584 34.78 54.40 12.07
CA ILE A 584 35.98 53.66 11.66
C ILE A 584 36.43 54.10 10.27
N ARG A 585 35.49 54.26 9.32
CA ARG A 585 35.78 54.81 7.99
C ARG A 585 36.37 56.22 8.09
N THR A 586 35.75 57.07 8.91
CA THR A 586 36.20 58.46 9.10
C THR A 586 37.63 58.51 9.65
N GLU A 587 37.93 57.72 10.68
CA GLU A 587 39.29 57.63 11.25
C GLU A 587 40.30 57.06 10.25
N LEU A 588 39.92 56.01 9.51
CA LEU A 588 40.77 55.41 8.48
C LEU A 588 41.10 56.41 7.36
N ASN A 589 40.10 57.15 6.88
CA ASN A 589 40.25 58.20 5.86
C ASN A 589 41.17 59.33 6.35
N GLN A 590 41.02 59.76 7.60
CA GLN A 590 41.90 60.78 8.20
C GLN A 590 43.36 60.31 8.29
N LEU A 591 43.59 59.07 8.76
CA LEU A 591 44.94 58.51 8.89
C LEU A 591 45.64 58.36 7.54
N LEU A 592 44.91 57.93 6.52
CA LEU A 592 45.46 57.66 5.19
C LEU A 592 45.39 58.88 4.24
N LYS A 593 44.80 59.99 4.70
CA LYS A 593 44.53 61.20 3.89
C LYS A 593 43.77 60.86 2.61
N LYS A 594 42.72 60.05 2.77
CA LYS A 594 41.81 59.61 1.71
C LYS A 594 40.40 60.14 1.99
N SER A 595 39.53 60.00 1.01
CA SER A 595 38.10 60.33 1.10
C SER A 595 37.28 59.16 0.55
N TRP A 596 37.61 57.94 0.99
CA TRP A 596 36.98 56.74 0.47
C TRP A 596 35.55 56.61 0.95
N GLU A 597 34.66 56.33 0.00
CA GLU A 597 33.34 55.80 0.29
C GLU A 597 33.40 54.32 0.71
N GLU A 598 32.29 53.82 1.25
CA GLU A 598 32.20 52.47 1.80
C GLU A 598 32.65 51.37 0.81
N TRP A 599 32.33 51.54 -0.47
CA TRP A 599 32.72 50.60 -1.53
C TRP A 599 34.17 50.79 -2.04
N GLU A 600 34.86 51.85 -1.63
CA GLU A 600 36.23 52.18 -2.07
C GLU A 600 37.31 51.72 -1.08
N ILE A 601 36.93 51.29 0.13
CA ILE A 601 37.87 50.79 1.13
C ILE A 601 38.55 49.50 0.61
N PRO A 602 39.90 49.42 0.60
CA PRO A 602 40.61 48.26 0.07
C PRO A 602 40.45 47.03 0.96
N ARG A 603 40.62 45.84 0.39
CA ARG A 603 40.51 44.56 1.13
C ARG A 603 41.74 44.22 1.96
N GLU A 604 42.90 44.64 1.49
CA GLU A 604 44.19 44.37 2.10
C GLU A 604 44.91 45.70 2.35
N ALA A 605 45.57 45.81 3.49
CA ALA A 605 46.36 46.99 3.80
C ALA A 605 47.67 46.97 2.99
N GLU A 606 48.12 48.13 2.51
CA GLU A 606 49.45 48.20 1.90
C GLU A 606 50.53 47.96 2.96
N ALA A 607 51.65 47.37 2.55
CA ALA A 607 52.75 47.05 3.47
C ALA A 607 53.25 48.26 4.28
N LYS A 608 53.14 49.47 3.70
CA LYS A 608 53.60 50.74 4.27
C LYS A 608 52.61 51.38 5.25
N TRP A 609 51.41 50.83 5.44
CA TRP A 609 50.44 51.39 6.37
C TRP A 609 50.88 51.20 7.83
N SER A 610 50.56 52.18 8.68
CA SER A 610 50.75 52.08 10.13
C SER A 610 49.93 50.92 10.71
N ASP A 611 50.39 50.32 11.80
CA ASP A 611 49.69 49.20 12.45
C ASP A 611 48.27 49.59 12.88
N LYS A 612 48.07 50.83 13.36
CA LYS A 612 46.74 51.37 13.68
C LYS A 612 45.80 51.37 12.46
N ALA A 613 46.29 51.73 11.28
CA ALA A 613 45.49 51.71 10.05
C ALA A 613 45.16 50.27 9.60
N LYS A 614 46.08 49.32 9.81
CA LYS A 614 45.85 47.89 9.54
C LYS A 614 44.78 47.32 10.47
N GLU A 615 44.82 47.65 11.76
CA GLU A 615 43.81 47.25 12.75
C GLU A 615 42.43 47.82 12.43
N LEU A 616 42.34 49.12 12.09
CA LEU A 616 41.08 49.75 11.68
C LEU A 616 40.51 49.12 10.41
N LEU A 617 41.36 48.76 9.44
CA LEU A 617 40.94 48.06 8.23
C LEU A 617 40.36 46.67 8.55
N ALA A 618 41.04 45.90 9.41
CA ALA A 618 40.57 44.59 9.84
C ALA A 618 39.21 44.70 10.57
N LYS A 619 39.08 45.67 11.48
CA LYS A 619 37.84 45.94 12.22
C LYS A 619 36.69 46.36 11.30
N TRP A 620 36.96 47.20 10.30
CA TRP A 620 35.99 47.59 9.28
C TRP A 620 35.43 46.37 8.54
N TRP A 621 36.31 45.47 8.07
CA TRP A 621 35.88 44.27 7.35
C TRP A 621 35.18 43.25 8.24
N GLN A 622 35.59 43.10 9.50
CA GLN A 622 34.86 42.30 10.49
C GLN A 622 33.42 42.80 10.69
N ILE A 623 33.23 44.12 10.82
CA ILE A 623 31.89 44.72 10.93
C ILE A 623 31.08 44.50 9.65
N ARG A 624 31.68 44.67 8.46
CA ARG A 624 31.01 44.39 7.19
C ARG A 624 30.56 42.93 7.08
N GLN A 625 31.43 41.98 7.45
CA GLN A 625 31.10 40.55 7.46
C GLN A 625 29.98 40.23 8.44
N GLN A 626 30.04 40.79 9.65
CA GLN A 626 28.99 40.57 10.66
C GLN A 626 27.65 41.19 10.25
N ARG A 627 27.64 42.38 9.62
CA ARG A 627 26.42 42.96 9.02
C ARG A 627 25.85 42.03 7.96
N GLN A 628 26.67 41.56 7.02
CA GLN A 628 26.18 40.68 5.95
C GLN A 628 25.61 39.39 6.53
N LYS A 629 26.28 38.80 7.54
CA LYS A 629 25.80 37.62 8.24
C LYS A 629 24.43 37.84 8.91
N GLU A 630 24.25 38.96 9.63
CA GLU A 630 22.95 39.28 10.27
C GLU A 630 21.85 39.55 9.22
N ILE A 631 22.18 40.15 8.07
CA ILE A 631 21.25 40.32 6.95
C ILE A 631 20.88 38.96 6.33
N ASP A 632 21.85 38.07 6.07
CA ASP A 632 21.60 36.75 5.51
C ASP A 632 20.77 35.88 6.48
N GLU A 633 21.01 35.99 7.79
CA GLU A 633 20.17 35.36 8.83
C GLU A 633 18.74 35.93 8.84
N SER A 634 18.57 37.24 8.63
CA SER A 634 17.23 37.85 8.49
C SER A 634 16.53 37.38 7.21
N ILE A 635 17.24 37.28 6.09
CA ILE A 635 16.70 36.73 4.83
C ILE A 635 16.25 35.28 5.05
N ALA A 636 17.08 34.44 5.66
CA ALA A 636 16.75 33.04 5.92
C ALA A 636 15.53 32.88 6.85
N ARG A 637 15.34 33.76 7.85
CA ARG A 637 14.18 33.73 8.75
C ARG A 637 12.88 34.20 8.10
N ASN A 638 12.96 35.12 7.15
CA ASN A 638 11.80 35.72 6.48
C ASN A 638 11.52 35.12 5.10
N ALA A 639 12.33 34.15 4.66
CA ALA A 639 12.11 33.44 3.42
C ALA A 639 11.00 32.40 3.60
N ASP A 640 10.22 32.21 2.54
CA ASP A 640 9.30 31.07 2.45
C ASP A 640 10.10 29.75 2.49
N THR A 641 9.46 28.68 2.92
CA THR A 641 10.07 27.35 2.94
C THR A 641 9.18 26.36 2.22
N GLU A 642 9.82 25.46 1.46
CA GLU A 642 9.13 24.32 0.85
C GLU A 642 9.22 23.13 1.80
N LEU A 643 8.11 22.41 1.97
CA LEU A 643 8.07 21.15 2.70
C LEU A 643 8.50 20.00 1.79
N LEU A 644 9.41 19.16 2.29
CA LEU A 644 9.84 17.95 1.63
C LEU A 644 9.00 16.76 2.14
N TYR A 645 7.87 16.49 1.49
CA TYR A 645 6.90 15.48 1.92
C TYR A 645 7.44 14.04 1.87
N ASP A 646 8.50 13.81 1.11
CA ASP A 646 9.28 12.57 1.02
C ASP A 646 10.41 12.48 2.07
N GLN A 647 10.59 13.51 2.89
CA GLN A 647 11.62 13.56 3.94
C GLN A 647 11.04 13.92 5.32
N PRO A 648 10.14 13.10 5.89
CA PRO A 648 9.73 13.25 7.28
C PRO A 648 10.88 12.90 8.25
N TYR A 649 10.87 13.49 9.44
CA TYR A 649 11.82 13.14 10.50
C TYR A 649 11.49 11.77 11.12
N GLU A 650 12.49 10.90 11.19
CA GLU A 650 12.36 9.55 11.74
C GLU A 650 12.65 9.50 13.26
N ASP A 651 11.84 8.74 14.01
CA ASP A 651 12.16 8.31 15.38
C ASP A 651 12.85 6.94 15.36
N ASN A 652 14.18 6.97 15.36
CA ASN A 652 15.01 5.76 15.39
C ASN A 652 14.97 4.98 16.72
N LYS A 653 14.23 5.46 17.73
CA LYS A 653 14.09 4.79 19.02
C LYS A 653 13.00 3.74 19.04
N ARG A 654 12.24 3.56 17.96
CA ARG A 654 11.12 2.63 17.85
C ARG A 654 11.22 1.83 16.55
N ILE A 655 10.66 0.63 16.56
CA ILE A 655 10.53 -0.20 15.36
C ILE A 655 9.07 -0.16 14.93
N ARG A 656 8.79 0.22 13.68
CA ARG A 656 7.43 0.21 13.15
C ARG A 656 7.20 -1.03 12.30
N VAL A 657 6.08 -1.70 12.54
CA VAL A 657 5.57 -2.81 11.72
C VAL A 657 4.19 -2.44 11.15
N THR A 658 3.69 -3.26 10.24
CA THR A 658 2.37 -3.06 9.63
C THR A 658 1.27 -2.99 10.70
N GLY A 659 0.33 -2.06 10.51
CA GLY A 659 -0.91 -1.96 11.28
C GLY A 659 -1.84 -3.16 11.10
N PRO A 660 -2.98 -3.19 11.81
CA PRO A 660 -3.96 -4.26 11.66
C PRO A 660 -4.59 -4.25 10.27
N PHE A 661 -4.76 -5.44 9.68
CA PHE A 661 -5.43 -5.61 8.39
C PHE A 661 -6.23 -6.91 8.33
N THR A 662 -7.21 -6.95 7.43
CA THR A 662 -8.08 -8.11 7.17
C THR A 662 -7.78 -8.73 5.82
N VAL A 663 -7.97 -10.05 5.74
CA VAL A 663 -8.10 -10.78 4.47
C VAL A 663 -9.57 -11.09 4.28
N GLU A 664 -10.11 -10.77 3.12
CA GLU A 664 -11.54 -10.80 2.83
C GLU A 664 -11.81 -11.46 1.47
N SER A 665 -13.04 -11.93 1.22
CA SER A 665 -13.41 -12.54 -0.07
C SER A 665 -14.87 -12.31 -0.44
N LEU A 666 -15.18 -12.39 -1.74
CA LEU A 666 -16.55 -12.44 -2.26
C LEU A 666 -17.24 -13.79 -2.04
N SER A 667 -16.47 -14.87 -1.86
CA SER A 667 -17.03 -16.21 -1.64
C SER A 667 -17.21 -16.45 -0.14
N PRO A 668 -18.44 -16.65 0.34
CA PRO A 668 -18.66 -17.04 1.72
C PRO A 668 -18.45 -18.53 1.86
N HIS A 669 -17.40 -18.93 2.55
CA HIS A 669 -17.35 -20.26 3.13
C HIS A 669 -18.36 -20.29 4.33
N ARG A 670 -18.92 -21.46 4.68
CA ARG A 670 -19.90 -21.73 5.78
C ARG A 670 -21.35 -21.17 5.71
N ILE A 671 -22.38 -21.99 5.42
CA ILE A 671 -23.78 -21.77 5.89
C ILE A 671 -24.13 -22.90 6.84
N LEU A 672 -24.50 -22.59 8.07
CA LEU A 672 -25.25 -23.51 8.91
C LEU A 672 -26.73 -23.47 8.45
N SER A 673 -27.27 -24.61 8.05
CA SER A 673 -28.69 -24.75 7.75
C SER A 673 -29.51 -24.50 9.02
N THR A 674 -30.47 -23.57 8.95
CA THR A 674 -31.54 -23.45 9.94
C THR A 674 -32.82 -24.03 9.36
N ASP A 675 -33.40 -24.97 10.10
CA ASP A 675 -34.64 -25.66 9.77
C ASP A 675 -35.84 -24.69 9.83
N GLU A 676 -36.27 -24.12 8.70
CA GLU A 676 -37.58 -23.48 8.59
C GLU A 676 -38.37 -24.00 7.37
N GLU A 677 -39.64 -24.35 7.61
CA GLU A 677 -40.54 -24.90 6.60
C GLU A 677 -41.10 -23.81 5.67
N TYR A 678 -40.65 -23.80 4.41
CA TYR A 678 -41.17 -22.90 3.37
C TYR A 678 -42.58 -23.27 2.86
N PRO A 679 -43.40 -22.27 2.41
CA PRO A 679 -44.70 -22.48 1.76
C PRO A 679 -44.63 -23.29 0.46
N ALA A 680 -45.71 -24.03 0.14
CA ALA A 680 -45.75 -24.99 -0.97
C ALA A 680 -45.48 -24.39 -2.38
N SER A 681 -45.85 -23.13 -2.62
CA SER A 681 -45.61 -22.45 -3.91
C SER A 681 -44.16 -21.99 -4.09
N GLU A 682 -43.43 -21.74 -2.99
CA GLU A 682 -41.99 -21.48 -3.03
C GLU A 682 -41.20 -22.79 -3.15
N ARG A 683 -41.68 -23.89 -2.57
CA ARG A 683 -41.09 -25.22 -2.78
C ARG A 683 -41.08 -25.58 -4.27
N GLU A 684 -42.19 -25.44 -5.01
CA GLU A 684 -42.23 -25.78 -6.45
C GLU A 684 -41.32 -24.89 -7.32
N GLY A 685 -41.17 -23.59 -6.98
CA GLY A 685 -40.28 -22.66 -7.69
C GLY A 685 -38.80 -22.86 -7.37
N ILE A 686 -38.47 -23.29 -6.15
CA ILE A 686 -37.11 -23.64 -5.72
C ILE A 686 -36.72 -25.01 -6.31
N THR A 687 -37.61 -26.00 -6.32
CA THR A 687 -37.32 -27.34 -6.89
C THR A 687 -37.01 -27.25 -8.39
N GLN A 688 -37.76 -26.48 -9.18
CA GLN A 688 -37.46 -26.31 -10.62
C GLN A 688 -36.15 -25.57 -10.93
N ALA A 689 -35.69 -24.68 -10.03
CA ALA A 689 -34.40 -23.98 -10.16
C ALA A 689 -33.22 -24.84 -9.66
N SER A 690 -33.43 -25.61 -8.58
CA SER A 690 -32.48 -26.58 -8.01
C SER A 690 -32.20 -27.72 -8.98
N ASP A 691 -33.24 -28.27 -9.61
CA ASP A 691 -33.14 -29.36 -10.60
C ASP A 691 -32.23 -28.98 -11.79
N GLN A 692 -32.15 -27.68 -12.15
CA GLN A 692 -31.22 -27.20 -13.18
C GLN A 692 -29.78 -27.08 -12.68
N PHE A 693 -29.58 -26.77 -11.40
CA PHE A 693 -28.27 -26.69 -10.76
C PHE A 693 -27.63 -28.07 -10.62
N GLU A 694 -28.32 -29.07 -10.04
CA GLU A 694 -27.72 -30.41 -9.84
C GLU A 694 -27.38 -31.08 -11.17
N VAL A 695 -28.28 -30.98 -12.17
CA VAL A 695 -28.02 -31.50 -13.52
C VAL A 695 -26.78 -30.85 -14.13
N ARG A 696 -26.62 -29.53 -14.00
CA ARG A 696 -25.42 -28.82 -14.49
C ARG A 696 -24.15 -29.30 -13.79
N ILE A 697 -24.19 -29.47 -12.47
CA ILE A 697 -23.05 -29.96 -11.70
C ILE A 697 -22.66 -31.37 -12.15
N ILE A 698 -23.63 -32.27 -12.36
CA ILE A 698 -23.38 -33.66 -12.77
C ILE A 698 -22.80 -33.73 -14.18
N GLU A 699 -23.31 -32.93 -15.11
CA GLU A 699 -22.75 -32.86 -16.46
C GLU A 699 -21.29 -32.41 -16.45
N ASN A 700 -20.97 -31.39 -15.64
CA ASN A 700 -19.62 -30.89 -15.51
C ASN A 700 -18.72 -31.89 -14.77
N LEU A 701 -19.24 -32.59 -13.76
CA LEU A 701 -18.54 -33.63 -13.01
C LEU A 701 -18.19 -34.82 -13.91
N LYS A 702 -19.12 -35.25 -14.76
CA LYS A 702 -18.91 -36.30 -15.76
C LYS A 702 -17.84 -35.93 -16.77
N LYS A 703 -17.84 -34.67 -17.26
CA LYS A 703 -16.86 -34.18 -18.25
C LYS A 703 -15.47 -33.94 -17.64
N ALA A 704 -15.40 -33.38 -16.43
CA ALA A 704 -14.15 -32.99 -15.79
C ALA A 704 -13.45 -34.13 -15.05
N GLY A 705 -14.23 -35.02 -14.44
CA GLY A 705 -13.73 -35.96 -13.44
C GLY A 705 -13.27 -35.24 -12.16
N ILE A 706 -12.72 -36.01 -11.24
CA ILE A 706 -12.24 -35.52 -9.94
C ILE A 706 -10.72 -35.61 -9.90
N GLN A 707 -10.04 -34.54 -9.50
CA GLN A 707 -8.58 -34.47 -9.46
C GLN A 707 -8.06 -34.12 -8.06
N ASN A 708 -6.83 -34.50 -7.74
CA ASN A 708 -6.12 -33.97 -6.57
C ASN A 708 -5.01 -32.95 -6.99
N THR A 709 -4.07 -32.68 -6.08
CA THR A 709 -2.93 -31.77 -6.30
C THR A 709 -1.96 -32.22 -7.40
N PHE A 710 -2.01 -33.48 -7.83
CA PHE A 710 -1.22 -34.06 -8.93
C PHE A 710 -2.05 -34.16 -10.23
N LYS A 711 -1.51 -33.60 -11.32
CA LYS A 711 -2.24 -33.43 -12.59
C LYS A 711 -2.64 -34.75 -13.28
N ASN A 712 -1.89 -35.82 -13.04
CA ASN A 712 -2.10 -37.12 -13.65
C ASN A 712 -2.98 -38.05 -12.80
N GLU A 713 -3.32 -37.64 -11.58
CA GLU A 713 -4.13 -38.40 -10.64
C GLU A 713 -5.58 -37.88 -10.71
N ARG A 714 -6.36 -38.46 -11.64
CA ARG A 714 -7.73 -38.04 -11.93
C ARG A 714 -8.67 -39.24 -12.04
N LEU A 715 -9.75 -39.21 -11.27
CA LEU A 715 -10.88 -40.14 -11.41
C LEU A 715 -11.74 -39.70 -12.59
N LYS A 716 -11.93 -40.61 -13.56
CA LYS A 716 -12.80 -40.42 -14.72
C LYS A 716 -13.95 -41.41 -14.65
N PHE A 717 -15.16 -40.92 -14.80
CA PHE A 717 -16.36 -41.75 -14.82
C PHE A 717 -16.52 -42.42 -16.19
N GLU A 718 -16.80 -43.72 -16.21
CA GLU A 718 -17.19 -44.43 -17.44
C GLU A 718 -18.66 -44.10 -17.77
N ASN A 719 -19.49 -44.12 -16.74
CA ASN A 719 -20.85 -43.61 -16.78
C ASN A 719 -21.14 -42.82 -15.49
N LEU A 720 -22.02 -41.82 -15.63
CA LEU A 720 -22.58 -41.07 -14.52
C LEU A 720 -23.96 -40.60 -15.00
N GLU A 721 -24.99 -41.05 -14.29
CA GLU A 721 -26.39 -40.84 -14.63
C GLU A 721 -27.05 -40.05 -13.49
N TYR A 722 -27.72 -38.96 -13.86
CA TYR A 722 -28.58 -38.21 -12.94
C TYR A 722 -29.83 -39.03 -12.64
N LEU A 723 -30.20 -39.12 -11.37
CA LEU A 723 -31.43 -39.77 -10.95
C LEU A 723 -32.56 -38.74 -11.02
N GLU A 724 -33.33 -38.74 -12.12
CA GLU A 724 -34.59 -38.00 -12.17
C GLU A 724 -35.46 -38.46 -10.99
N SER A 725 -35.96 -37.49 -10.22
CA SER A 725 -36.79 -37.63 -9.03
C SER A 725 -37.49 -39.01 -8.93
N HIS A 726 -37.23 -39.73 -7.82
CA HIS A 726 -37.89 -40.95 -7.28
C HIS A 726 -36.96 -42.11 -6.81
N ALA A 727 -35.63 -41.95 -6.73
CA ALA A 727 -34.76 -43.02 -6.19
C ALA A 727 -33.92 -42.66 -4.95
N GLY A 728 -33.96 -41.42 -4.45
CA GLY A 728 -33.17 -41.00 -3.30
C GLY A 728 -33.53 -39.60 -2.78
N THR A 729 -33.34 -39.34 -1.48
CA THR A 729 -33.50 -37.99 -0.89
C THR A 729 -32.16 -37.24 -0.86
N TYR A 730 -31.04 -37.97 -0.82
CA TYR A 730 -29.69 -37.39 -0.72
C TYR A 730 -28.75 -37.83 -1.85
N ILE A 731 -29.04 -38.90 -2.59
CA ILE A 731 -28.22 -39.31 -3.75
C ILE A 731 -28.80 -38.73 -5.05
N HIS A 732 -27.99 -37.94 -5.75
CA HIS A 732 -28.40 -37.17 -6.93
C HIS A 732 -27.92 -37.81 -8.24
N ALA A 733 -26.79 -38.54 -8.22
CA ALA A 733 -26.30 -39.29 -9.37
C ALA A 733 -25.64 -40.60 -8.96
N VAL A 734 -25.63 -41.55 -9.89
CA VAL A 734 -24.96 -42.84 -9.73
C VAL A 734 -24.19 -43.19 -10.98
N GLY A 735 -23.10 -43.94 -10.83
CA GLY A 735 -22.27 -44.32 -11.96
C GLY A 735 -21.19 -45.32 -11.59
N GLU A 736 -20.22 -45.44 -12.48
CA GLU A 736 -19.11 -46.38 -12.39
C GLU A 736 -17.82 -45.72 -12.88
N TYR A 737 -16.72 -46.06 -12.23
CA TYR A 737 -15.38 -45.67 -12.66
C TYR A 737 -14.42 -46.86 -12.54
N ALA A 738 -13.42 -46.90 -13.41
CA ALA A 738 -12.35 -47.90 -13.38
C ALA A 738 -11.14 -47.37 -12.61
N GLU A 739 -10.60 -48.19 -11.69
CA GLU A 739 -9.32 -47.92 -11.03
C GLU A 739 -8.12 -48.33 -11.90
N SER A 740 -6.92 -47.95 -11.47
CA SER A 740 -5.68 -48.25 -12.21
C SER A 740 -5.40 -49.74 -12.42
N ASP A 741 -6.05 -50.61 -11.65
CA ASP A 741 -6.00 -52.08 -11.75
C ASP A 741 -7.14 -52.68 -12.59
N GLU A 742 -7.87 -51.83 -13.34
CA GLU A 742 -9.05 -52.18 -14.16
C GLU A 742 -10.25 -52.71 -13.34
N THR A 743 -10.25 -52.52 -12.02
CA THR A 743 -11.44 -52.85 -11.20
C THR A 743 -12.51 -51.77 -11.34
N ILE A 744 -13.75 -52.21 -11.62
CA ILE A 744 -14.91 -51.31 -11.75
C ILE A 744 -15.51 -51.08 -10.36
N LYS A 745 -15.60 -49.82 -9.94
CA LYS A 745 -16.24 -49.40 -8.70
C LYS A 745 -17.51 -48.61 -8.96
N ARG A 746 -18.57 -48.96 -8.23
CA ARG A 746 -19.85 -48.25 -8.27
C ARG A 746 -19.79 -47.03 -7.36
N VAL A 747 -20.23 -45.90 -7.89
CA VAL A 747 -20.17 -44.61 -7.21
C VAL A 747 -21.57 -43.98 -7.11
N ALA A 748 -21.83 -43.39 -5.95
CA ALA A 748 -22.97 -42.51 -5.71
C ALA A 748 -22.47 -41.08 -5.51
N VAL A 749 -23.24 -40.09 -5.94
CA VAL A 749 -22.89 -38.67 -5.83
C VAL A 749 -23.99 -37.95 -5.06
N HIS A 750 -23.59 -37.26 -4.00
CA HIS A 750 -24.40 -36.26 -3.31
C HIS A 750 -23.91 -34.88 -3.71
N ILE A 751 -24.83 -33.98 -4.03
CA ILE A 751 -24.54 -32.59 -4.34
C ILE A 751 -25.07 -31.76 -3.19
N GLY A 752 -24.14 -31.04 -2.55
CA GLY A 752 -24.45 -30.09 -1.51
C GLY A 752 -25.18 -28.85 -2.05
N PRO A 753 -25.68 -28.01 -1.14
CA PRO A 753 -26.46 -26.83 -1.49
C PRO A 753 -25.68 -25.86 -2.40
N GLU A 754 -26.38 -25.26 -3.38
CA GLU A 754 -25.81 -24.29 -4.34
C GLU A 754 -25.12 -23.11 -3.65
N TYR A 755 -25.74 -22.58 -2.58
CA TYR A 755 -25.25 -21.42 -1.83
C TYR A 755 -24.87 -21.73 -0.37
N GLY A 756 -24.56 -22.99 -0.02
CA GLY A 756 -24.33 -23.43 1.36
C GLY A 756 -23.10 -24.31 1.60
N THR A 757 -22.96 -24.84 2.82
CA THR A 757 -21.96 -25.87 3.15
C THR A 757 -22.58 -27.24 3.32
N VAL A 758 -21.85 -28.28 2.94
CA VAL A 758 -22.24 -29.65 3.27
C VAL A 758 -21.95 -29.91 4.74
N SER A 759 -22.98 -30.34 5.47
CA SER A 759 -22.90 -30.68 6.89
C SER A 759 -22.48 -32.14 7.13
N VAL A 760 -22.08 -32.44 8.36
CA VAL A 760 -21.82 -33.82 8.80
C VAL A 760 -23.08 -34.69 8.66
N ASP A 761 -24.26 -34.13 8.93
CA ASP A 761 -25.53 -34.86 8.86
C ASP A 761 -25.96 -35.13 7.41
N ASP A 762 -25.71 -34.21 6.47
CA ASP A 762 -25.92 -34.45 5.03
C ASP A 762 -25.11 -35.66 4.56
N ILE A 763 -23.87 -35.77 5.02
CA ILE A 763 -22.99 -36.89 4.67
C ILE A 763 -23.47 -38.18 5.32
N LYS A 764 -23.93 -38.13 6.57
CA LYS A 764 -24.49 -39.30 7.26
C LYS A 764 -25.73 -39.81 6.55
N GLU A 765 -26.66 -38.93 6.19
CA GLU A 765 -27.89 -39.32 5.52
C GLU A 765 -27.63 -39.79 4.07
N ALA A 766 -26.77 -39.09 3.32
CA ALA A 766 -26.30 -39.55 2.02
C ALA A 766 -25.59 -40.92 2.11
N ALA A 767 -24.77 -41.13 3.13
CA ALA A 767 -24.11 -42.42 3.36
C ALA A 767 -25.09 -43.52 3.75
N LYS A 768 -26.05 -43.25 4.64
CA LYS A 768 -27.12 -44.20 5.00
C LYS A 768 -27.92 -44.60 3.76
N GLU A 769 -28.23 -43.65 2.88
CA GLU A 769 -28.95 -43.88 1.65
C GLU A 769 -28.13 -44.71 0.65
N ALA A 770 -26.86 -44.36 0.45
CA ALA A 770 -25.94 -45.12 -0.40
C ALA A 770 -25.72 -46.56 0.12
N VAL A 771 -25.69 -46.77 1.44
CA VAL A 771 -25.57 -48.12 2.04
C VAL A 771 -26.87 -48.93 1.92
N LYS A 772 -28.04 -48.29 2.01
CA LYS A 772 -29.36 -48.94 1.83
C LYS A 772 -29.67 -49.28 0.37
N GLY A 773 -29.12 -48.51 -0.57
CA GLY A 773 -29.22 -48.74 -2.01
C GLY A 773 -28.42 -49.97 -2.49
N LEU A 774 -28.43 -50.20 -3.80
CA LEU A 774 -27.70 -51.29 -4.46
C LEU A 774 -26.16 -51.13 -4.29
N GLY A 775 -25.59 -51.45 -3.12
CA GLY A 775 -24.16 -51.71 -2.86
C GLY A 775 -23.13 -50.82 -3.57
N TYR A 776 -23.08 -49.52 -3.28
CA TYR A 776 -22.02 -48.62 -3.79
C TYR A 776 -20.69 -48.81 -3.06
N ASN A 777 -19.58 -48.62 -3.77
CA ASN A 777 -18.23 -48.69 -3.22
C ASN A 777 -17.74 -47.33 -2.73
N VAL A 778 -18.14 -46.26 -3.43
CA VAL A 778 -17.71 -44.89 -3.17
C VAL A 778 -18.92 -43.95 -3.15
N LEU A 779 -18.94 -43.03 -2.20
CA LEU A 779 -19.87 -41.91 -2.13
C LEU A 779 -19.07 -40.61 -2.30
N ILE A 780 -19.30 -39.91 -3.39
CA ILE A 780 -18.72 -38.59 -3.65
C ILE A 780 -19.67 -37.55 -3.06
N ILE A 781 -19.14 -36.69 -2.21
CA ILE A 781 -19.84 -35.54 -1.65
C ILE A 781 -19.30 -34.30 -2.35
N CYS A 782 -20.08 -33.70 -3.24
CA CYS A 782 -19.72 -32.48 -3.95
C CYS A 782 -20.24 -31.25 -3.18
N GLY A 783 -19.37 -30.29 -2.87
CA GLY A 783 -19.76 -29.07 -2.17
C GLY A 783 -18.85 -27.90 -2.52
N PHE A 784 -19.37 -26.67 -2.60
CA PHE A 784 -18.53 -25.46 -2.74
C PHE A 784 -17.74 -25.18 -1.45
N ALA A 785 -18.31 -25.59 -0.31
CA ALA A 785 -17.69 -25.58 1.00
C ALA A 785 -18.26 -26.71 1.89
N PHE A 786 -17.59 -27.01 3.00
CA PHE A 786 -17.89 -28.11 3.94
C PHE A 786 -17.73 -27.62 5.38
N GLU A 787 -18.46 -28.21 6.34
CA GLU A 787 -18.23 -27.94 7.77
C GLU A 787 -16.85 -28.45 8.24
N PRO A 788 -16.20 -27.81 9.24
CA PRO A 788 -14.85 -28.18 9.69
C PRO A 788 -14.69 -29.64 10.16
N ASN A 789 -15.77 -30.27 10.62
CA ASN A 789 -15.75 -31.62 11.21
C ASN A 789 -16.11 -32.73 10.21
N VAL A 790 -16.48 -32.36 8.97
CA VAL A 790 -16.91 -33.30 7.92
C VAL A 790 -15.90 -34.43 7.72
N ASN A 791 -14.62 -34.10 7.66
CA ASN A 791 -13.57 -35.06 7.37
C ASN A 791 -13.24 -36.01 8.54
N GLU A 792 -13.59 -35.65 9.78
CA GLU A 792 -13.37 -36.53 10.94
C GLU A 792 -14.40 -37.65 11.00
N GLU A 793 -15.66 -37.37 10.65
CA GLU A 793 -16.74 -38.35 10.67
C GLU A 793 -16.96 -39.08 9.33
N ALA A 794 -16.48 -38.53 8.21
CA ALA A 794 -16.72 -39.06 6.86
C ALA A 794 -15.64 -39.99 6.30
N LYS A 795 -14.96 -40.82 7.12
CA LYS A 795 -13.86 -41.66 6.59
C LYS A 795 -14.32 -42.97 5.97
N ARG A 796 -15.33 -43.64 6.55
CA ARG A 796 -15.87 -44.91 6.03
C ARG A 796 -17.18 -45.29 6.71
N TYR A 797 -18.20 -45.62 5.93
CA TYR A 797 -19.44 -46.19 6.43
C TYR A 797 -19.52 -47.67 6.04
N GLY A 798 -19.00 -48.55 6.91
CA GLY A 798 -18.85 -49.97 6.60
C GLY A 798 -17.86 -50.21 5.46
N LYS A 799 -18.34 -50.69 4.30
CA LYS A 799 -17.53 -50.86 3.07
C LYS A 799 -17.57 -49.63 2.14
N LEU A 800 -18.45 -48.67 2.39
CA LEU A 800 -18.61 -47.46 1.59
C LEU A 800 -17.54 -46.45 1.99
N GLN A 801 -16.75 -46.01 1.01
CA GLN A 801 -15.76 -44.94 1.15
C GLN A 801 -16.40 -43.60 0.78
N VAL A 802 -16.15 -42.54 1.55
CA VAL A 802 -16.70 -41.21 1.26
C VAL A 802 -15.58 -40.29 0.76
N LEU A 803 -15.83 -39.57 -0.34
CA LEU A 803 -14.89 -38.66 -0.97
C LEU A 803 -15.43 -37.23 -0.97
N ILE A 804 -14.82 -36.40 -0.14
CA ILE A 804 -15.15 -34.97 -0.04
C ILE A 804 -14.52 -34.25 -1.23
N THR A 805 -15.37 -33.73 -2.11
CA THR A 805 -14.98 -33.15 -3.40
C THR A 805 -15.41 -31.70 -3.46
N ARG A 806 -14.45 -30.79 -3.45
CA ARG A 806 -14.69 -29.36 -3.53
C ARG A 806 -15.02 -28.94 -4.96
N MET A 807 -16.16 -28.29 -5.10
CA MET A 807 -16.61 -27.66 -6.34
C MET A 807 -15.97 -26.28 -6.49
N ASN A 808 -15.50 -25.97 -7.69
CA ASN A 808 -14.99 -24.63 -8.00
C ASN A 808 -16.17 -23.63 -8.13
N PRO A 809 -16.16 -22.47 -7.46
CA PRO A 809 -17.22 -21.44 -7.52
C PRO A 809 -17.64 -21.01 -8.94
N ASP A 810 -16.78 -21.17 -9.95
CA ASP A 810 -17.12 -20.93 -11.35
C ASP A 810 -18.26 -21.81 -11.85
N LEU A 811 -18.50 -22.95 -11.22
CA LEU A 811 -19.67 -23.80 -11.46
C LEU A 811 -20.99 -23.11 -11.11
N LEU A 812 -20.99 -21.92 -10.49
CA LEU A 812 -22.18 -21.07 -10.24
C LEU A 812 -22.49 -20.11 -11.40
N LEU A 813 -21.53 -19.86 -12.30
CA LEU A 813 -21.59 -18.74 -13.26
C LEU A 813 -22.12 -19.10 -14.67
N GLY A 814 -22.72 -20.27 -14.89
CA GLY A 814 -23.43 -20.63 -16.14
C GLY A 814 -22.63 -21.43 -17.20
N ASP A 815 -23.33 -22.18 -18.07
CA ASP A 815 -22.76 -23.16 -19.01
C ASP A 815 -22.00 -22.56 -20.21
N GLU A 816 -22.29 -21.32 -20.62
CA GLU A 816 -21.53 -20.65 -21.68
C GLU A 816 -20.08 -20.35 -21.26
N LEU A 817 -19.87 -20.13 -19.96
CA LEU A 817 -18.56 -19.84 -19.35
C LEU A 817 -17.73 -21.10 -19.08
N LEU A 818 -18.37 -22.24 -18.81
CA LEU A 818 -17.69 -23.53 -18.55
C LEU A 818 -17.24 -24.24 -19.83
N LYS A 819 -17.89 -24.00 -20.97
CA LYS A 819 -17.50 -24.59 -22.28
C LYS A 819 -16.15 -24.07 -22.80
N LYS A 820 -15.68 -22.89 -22.37
CA LYS A 820 -14.48 -22.20 -22.88
C LYS A 820 -13.22 -22.37 -22.00
N THR A 821 -13.38 -22.66 -20.72
CA THR A 821 -12.28 -22.78 -19.73
C THR A 821 -11.53 -24.11 -19.77
N GLY A 822 -12.14 -25.14 -20.38
CA GLY A 822 -11.66 -26.52 -20.36
C GLY A 822 -11.89 -27.18 -19.01
N ALA A 823 -12.18 -28.49 -18.99
CA ALA A 823 -12.64 -29.23 -17.81
C ALA A 823 -11.52 -29.55 -16.78
N GLY A 824 -10.56 -28.64 -16.58
CA GLY A 824 -9.48 -28.78 -15.61
C GLY A 824 -9.87 -28.20 -14.24
N ASN A 825 -9.85 -29.03 -13.20
CA ASN A 825 -9.95 -28.63 -11.79
C ASN A 825 -11.32 -28.09 -11.32
N LEU A 826 -12.42 -28.43 -12.00
CA LEU A 826 -13.77 -28.08 -11.54
C LEU A 826 -14.16 -28.80 -10.23
N PHE A 827 -13.59 -29.98 -10.01
CA PHE A 827 -13.85 -30.83 -8.85
C PHE A 827 -12.52 -31.32 -8.28
N MET A 828 -12.18 -30.89 -7.07
CA MET A 828 -10.91 -31.23 -6.41
C MET A 828 -11.12 -31.95 -5.08
N VAL A 829 -10.34 -33.01 -4.84
CA VAL A 829 -10.24 -33.63 -3.51
C VAL A 829 -9.13 -32.92 -2.74
N PHE A 830 -9.49 -32.35 -1.60
CA PHE A 830 -8.52 -31.83 -0.63
C PHE A 830 -8.19 -32.93 0.37
N GLY A 831 -7.02 -32.85 0.99
CA GLY A 831 -6.86 -33.46 2.31
C GLY A 831 -6.49 -32.45 3.37
N GLU A 832 -6.44 -32.96 4.58
CA GLU A 832 -6.45 -32.17 5.81
C GLU A 832 -5.05 -31.77 6.24
N PRO A 833 -4.91 -30.69 7.05
CA PRO A 833 -3.74 -30.55 7.89
C PRO A 833 -3.54 -31.82 8.74
N ASP A 834 -2.48 -32.57 8.44
CA ASP A 834 -2.02 -33.67 9.27
C ASP A 834 -1.27 -33.05 10.46
N ILE A 835 -1.91 -33.02 11.63
CA ILE A 835 -1.33 -32.42 12.82
C ILE A 835 -1.34 -33.40 14.01
N GLU A 836 -0.38 -33.20 14.90
CA GLU A 836 -0.30 -33.84 16.19
C GLU A 836 -0.43 -32.79 17.30
N LEU A 837 -1.40 -32.99 18.19
CA LEU A 837 -1.60 -32.16 19.38
C LEU A 837 -0.96 -32.84 20.59
N LYS A 838 -0.04 -32.14 21.25
CA LYS A 838 0.56 -32.57 22.52
C LYS A 838 0.23 -31.59 23.62
N GLN A 839 -0.11 -32.13 24.79
CA GLN A 839 -0.34 -31.34 26.00
C GLN A 839 0.82 -31.56 26.97
N GLU A 840 1.54 -30.49 27.30
CA GLU A 840 2.64 -30.50 28.27
C GLU A 840 2.45 -29.33 29.25
N ASN A 841 2.50 -29.59 30.55
CA ASN A 841 2.40 -28.56 31.60
C ASN A 841 1.20 -27.59 31.46
N ASN A 842 0.02 -28.11 31.08
CA ASN A 842 -1.20 -27.33 30.85
C ASN A 842 -1.13 -26.35 29.65
N GLN A 843 -0.17 -26.56 28.75
CA GLN A 843 -0.01 -25.87 27.48
C GLN A 843 -0.15 -26.87 26.32
N LEU A 844 -0.68 -26.39 25.19
CA LEU A 844 -0.82 -27.15 23.95
C LEU A 844 0.33 -26.81 23.01
N ILE A 845 0.83 -27.84 22.33
CA ILE A 845 1.82 -27.77 21.26
C ILE A 845 1.21 -28.45 20.04
N VAL A 846 1.24 -27.74 18.90
CA VAL A 846 0.76 -28.24 17.61
C VAL A 846 1.96 -28.59 16.73
N THR A 847 2.04 -29.83 16.26
CA THR A 847 3.04 -30.25 15.27
C THR A 847 2.37 -30.55 13.94
N LEU A 848 2.72 -29.79 12.90
CA LEU A 848 2.29 -30.00 11.51
C LEU A 848 3.17 -31.05 10.83
N LYS A 849 2.56 -32.16 10.43
CA LYS A 849 3.22 -33.27 9.73
C LYS A 849 3.13 -33.15 8.21
N GLY A 850 2.14 -32.42 7.70
CA GLY A 850 1.92 -32.29 6.27
C GLY A 850 0.49 -31.89 5.94
N LEU A 851 0.12 -32.12 4.68
CA LEU A 851 -1.26 -32.16 4.23
C LEU A 851 -1.56 -33.59 3.78
N ASP A 852 -2.64 -34.19 4.28
CA ASP A 852 -3.15 -35.41 3.68
C ASP A 852 -3.53 -35.11 2.21
N ILE A 853 -3.22 -36.03 1.31
CA ILE A 853 -3.56 -35.97 -0.11
C ILE A 853 -4.21 -37.29 -0.45
N TYR A 854 -5.47 -37.24 -0.86
CA TYR A 854 -6.17 -38.40 -1.40
C TYR A 854 -5.73 -38.65 -2.84
N ASP A 855 -5.28 -39.85 -3.17
CA ASP A 855 -5.01 -40.30 -4.54
C ASP A 855 -6.30 -40.91 -5.13
N PRO A 856 -6.98 -40.21 -6.06
CA PRO A 856 -8.23 -40.69 -6.64
C PRO A 856 -8.03 -41.84 -7.64
N THR A 857 -6.79 -42.21 -7.99
CA THR A 857 -6.49 -43.33 -8.89
C THR A 857 -6.21 -44.64 -8.16
N THR A 858 -5.61 -44.56 -6.97
CA THR A 858 -5.29 -45.73 -6.13
C THR A 858 -6.20 -45.89 -4.92
N GLY A 859 -6.95 -44.85 -4.55
CA GLY A 859 -7.83 -44.85 -3.38
C GLY A 859 -7.12 -44.70 -2.03
N GLU A 860 -5.82 -44.37 -2.03
CA GLU A 860 -4.99 -44.22 -0.83
C GLU A 860 -4.89 -42.77 -0.35
N ILE A 861 -4.72 -42.56 0.96
CA ILE A 861 -4.39 -41.26 1.55
C ILE A 861 -2.88 -41.24 1.82
N ARG A 862 -2.18 -40.21 1.31
CA ARG A 862 -0.74 -39.99 1.51
C ARG A 862 -0.53 -38.66 2.20
N SER A 863 0.26 -38.60 3.27
CA SER A 863 0.65 -37.33 3.89
C SER A 863 1.76 -36.67 3.06
N SER A 864 1.59 -35.40 2.71
CA SER A 864 2.57 -34.58 1.99
C SER A 864 3.69 -34.13 2.92
N SER A 865 4.83 -33.70 2.39
CA SER A 865 5.86 -33.10 3.23
C SER A 865 5.40 -31.73 3.76
N PRO A 866 5.78 -31.32 4.98
CA PRO A 866 5.68 -29.92 5.42
C PRO A 866 6.45 -28.97 4.50
N ASP A 867 7.40 -29.51 3.73
CA ASP A 867 8.07 -28.77 2.67
C ASP A 867 7.12 -28.36 1.56
N ASP A 868 5.88 -28.82 1.46
CA ASP A 868 4.92 -28.33 0.44
C ASP A 868 4.04 -27.17 0.96
N ILE A 869 4.31 -26.72 2.18
CA ILE A 869 3.55 -25.69 2.89
C ILE A 869 4.30 -24.35 2.80
N ALA A 870 3.59 -23.29 2.41
CA ALA A 870 4.14 -21.94 2.37
C ALA A 870 4.15 -21.30 3.76
N CYS A 871 3.01 -21.37 4.43
CA CYS A 871 2.84 -20.91 5.79
C CYS A 871 1.67 -21.61 6.46
N TRP A 872 1.65 -21.58 7.79
CA TRP A 872 0.54 -22.06 8.58
C TRP A 872 0.31 -21.16 9.80
N PHE A 873 -0.95 -21.03 10.19
CA PHE A 873 -1.43 -20.12 11.21
C PHE A 873 -2.23 -20.88 12.27
N ILE A 874 -2.18 -20.40 13.50
CA ILE A 874 -2.97 -20.96 14.60
C ILE A 874 -3.78 -19.83 15.24
N ASP A 875 -5.09 -20.04 15.35
CA ASP A 875 -5.93 -19.35 16.31
C ASP A 875 -6.01 -20.21 17.57
N THR A 876 -5.33 -19.77 18.64
CA THR A 876 -5.19 -20.53 19.88
C THR A 876 -6.44 -20.50 20.76
N ASP A 877 -7.47 -19.73 20.38
CA ASP A 877 -8.71 -19.56 21.12
C ASP A 877 -9.77 -19.08 20.12
N TYR A 878 -10.09 -19.98 19.20
CA TYR A 878 -11.01 -19.75 18.10
C TYR A 878 -12.43 -19.64 18.65
N ASN A 879 -13.06 -18.50 18.42
CA ASN A 879 -14.38 -18.17 18.95
C ASN A 879 -15.53 -18.55 18.00
N GLU A 880 -15.22 -19.17 16.86
CA GLU A 880 -16.19 -19.49 15.80
C GLU A 880 -16.87 -18.26 15.19
N GLU A 881 -16.35 -17.05 15.39
CA GLU A 881 -16.85 -15.82 14.77
C GLU A 881 -15.84 -15.23 13.79
N SER A 882 -14.55 -15.45 13.99
CA SER A 882 -13.50 -15.00 13.09
C SER A 882 -12.22 -15.79 13.33
N PHE A 883 -11.47 -16.07 12.28
CA PHE A 883 -10.11 -16.60 12.41
C PHE A 883 -9.10 -15.48 12.73
N PHE A 884 -8.55 -15.49 13.95
CA PHE A 884 -7.48 -14.58 14.36
C PHE A 884 -6.11 -15.25 14.23
N VAL A 885 -5.23 -14.65 13.42
CA VAL A 885 -3.84 -15.15 13.30
C VAL A 885 -3.07 -14.79 14.57
N ARG A 886 -3.04 -15.70 15.55
CA ARG A 886 -2.33 -15.52 16.83
C ARG A 886 -0.90 -16.04 16.76
N HIS A 887 -0.70 -17.22 16.16
CA HIS A 887 0.62 -17.72 15.80
C HIS A 887 0.78 -17.84 14.28
N ALA A 888 1.99 -17.56 13.78
CA ALA A 888 2.34 -17.69 12.37
C ALA A 888 3.69 -18.37 12.18
N TYR A 889 3.74 -19.32 11.26
CA TYR A 889 4.90 -20.17 10.98
C TYR A 889 5.08 -20.35 9.46
N PHE A 890 6.33 -20.55 9.03
CA PHE A 890 6.71 -20.57 7.61
C PHE A 890 7.66 -21.73 7.34
N THR A 891 7.28 -22.70 6.53
CA THR A 891 8.12 -23.87 6.23
C THR A 891 8.85 -23.75 4.88
N GLY A 892 8.69 -22.62 4.16
CA GLY A 892 9.32 -22.37 2.86
C GLY A 892 10.71 -21.69 2.90
N ALA A 893 11.49 -21.88 1.84
CA ALA A 893 12.90 -21.45 1.72
C ALA A 893 13.17 -19.93 1.73
N ASN A 894 12.16 -19.07 1.60
CA ASN A 894 12.34 -17.62 1.33
C ASN A 894 12.54 -16.73 2.57
N GLN A 895 12.69 -17.31 3.76
CA GLN A 895 12.99 -16.63 5.03
C GLN A 895 12.42 -15.18 5.17
N PRO A 896 11.09 -14.96 5.08
CA PRO A 896 10.49 -13.63 4.93
C PRO A 896 10.74 -12.69 6.12
N TYR A 897 11.10 -13.22 7.29
CA TYR A 897 11.39 -12.43 8.49
C TYR A 897 12.86 -12.02 8.63
N ASP A 898 13.76 -12.36 7.70
CA ASP A 898 15.19 -12.07 7.83
C ASP A 898 15.52 -10.59 8.05
N LYS A 899 14.81 -9.69 7.34
CA LYS A 899 14.98 -8.25 7.53
C LYS A 899 14.56 -7.82 8.94
N LEU A 900 13.46 -8.37 9.43
CA LEU A 900 12.95 -8.10 10.78
C LEU A 900 13.87 -8.71 11.85
N LYS A 901 14.37 -9.94 11.64
CA LYS A 901 15.37 -10.62 12.45
C LYS A 901 16.63 -9.77 12.62
N ARG A 902 17.18 -9.24 11.52
CA ARG A 902 18.37 -8.35 11.57
C ARG A 902 18.10 -7.08 12.37
N ALA A 903 16.90 -6.52 12.27
CA ALA A 903 16.53 -5.32 13.03
C ALA A 903 16.33 -5.58 14.53
N LEU A 904 15.85 -6.77 14.89
CA LEU A 904 15.55 -7.18 16.27
C LEU A 904 16.68 -7.99 16.93
N LYS A 905 17.81 -8.17 16.24
CA LYS A 905 18.93 -9.05 16.64
C LYS A 905 19.51 -8.76 18.02
N ALA A 906 19.41 -7.52 18.51
CA ALA A 906 19.87 -7.16 19.86
C ALA A 906 18.92 -7.63 20.98
N GLU A 907 17.71 -8.08 20.64
CA GLU A 907 16.62 -8.30 21.59
C GLU A 907 16.02 -9.70 21.56
N ILE A 908 16.23 -10.44 20.47
CA ILE A 908 15.73 -11.79 20.28
C ILE A 908 16.87 -12.65 19.73
N ASP A 909 17.14 -13.78 20.39
CA ASP A 909 18.18 -14.73 20.03
C ASP A 909 17.99 -15.31 18.61
N GLU A 910 19.09 -15.60 17.91
CA GLU A 910 19.05 -16.16 16.55
C GLU A 910 18.38 -17.53 16.51
N ASP A 911 18.54 -18.32 17.57
CA ASP A 911 17.89 -19.63 17.73
C ASP A 911 16.37 -19.49 17.90
N ALA A 912 15.89 -18.43 18.56
CA ALA A 912 14.45 -18.17 18.70
C ALA A 912 13.79 -17.84 17.35
N TRP A 913 14.47 -17.12 16.47
CA TRP A 913 13.97 -16.85 15.11
C TRP A 913 13.82 -18.11 14.25
N SER A 914 14.62 -19.14 14.51
CA SER A 914 14.49 -20.42 13.81
C SER A 914 13.15 -21.12 14.11
N GLN A 915 12.52 -20.81 15.24
CA GLN A 915 11.23 -21.38 15.64
C GLN A 915 10.06 -20.87 14.79
N ILE A 916 10.16 -19.70 14.16
CA ILE A 916 9.16 -19.22 13.18
C ILE A 916 9.21 -20.06 11.90
N TYR A 917 10.35 -20.72 11.64
CA TYR A 917 10.54 -21.63 10.51
C TYR A 917 10.26 -23.10 10.86
N ALA A 918 9.54 -23.34 11.95
CA ALA A 918 9.28 -24.68 12.45
C ALA A 918 7.94 -25.25 11.95
N THR A 919 7.89 -26.57 11.93
CA THR A 919 6.66 -27.36 11.80
C THR A 919 5.99 -27.60 13.15
N THR A 920 6.62 -27.19 14.26
CA THR A 920 6.07 -27.33 15.61
C THR A 920 5.85 -25.95 16.22
N SER A 921 4.67 -25.74 16.79
CA SER A 921 4.31 -24.49 17.42
C SER A 921 5.04 -24.27 18.73
N ARG A 922 5.19 -23.01 19.09
CA ARG A 922 5.46 -22.61 20.47
C ARG A 922 4.31 -23.07 21.38
N PRO A 923 4.56 -23.42 22.65
CA PRO A 923 3.51 -23.82 23.57
C PRO A 923 2.60 -22.64 23.90
N PHE A 924 1.29 -22.87 23.94
CA PHE A 924 0.29 -21.86 24.31
C PHE A 924 -0.73 -22.43 25.29
N ASN A 925 -1.43 -21.58 26.03
CA ASN A 925 -2.40 -22.08 27.01
C ASN A 925 -3.61 -22.71 26.30
N SER A 926 -4.11 -23.81 26.85
CA SER A 926 -5.34 -24.42 26.37
C SER A 926 -6.50 -23.43 26.48
N PRO A 927 -7.29 -23.17 25.42
CA PRO A 927 -8.41 -22.24 25.49
C PRO A 927 -9.48 -22.76 26.44
N LYS A 928 -10.16 -21.85 27.13
CA LYS A 928 -11.26 -22.20 28.04
C LYS A 928 -12.58 -21.89 27.35
N GLY A 929 -13.38 -22.90 27.06
CA GLY A 929 -14.71 -22.68 26.52
C GLY A 929 -15.66 -22.06 27.55
N LYS A 930 -16.73 -21.43 27.06
CA LYS A 930 -17.81 -20.89 27.89
C LYS A 930 -18.71 -22.04 28.39
N ASN A 931 -19.28 -21.90 29.58
CA ASN A 931 -20.29 -22.81 30.14
C ASN A 931 -19.86 -24.29 30.27
N GLY A 932 -18.58 -24.55 30.54
CA GLY A 932 -18.06 -25.91 30.78
C GLY A 932 -17.82 -26.75 29.53
N LYS A 933 -17.92 -26.16 28.33
CA LYS A 933 -17.46 -26.79 27.08
C LYS A 933 -15.93 -26.62 26.91
N PRO A 934 -15.25 -27.55 26.22
CA PRO A 934 -13.86 -27.35 25.83
C PRO A 934 -13.73 -26.10 24.94
N GLY A 935 -12.62 -25.36 25.07
CA GLY A 935 -12.29 -24.29 24.14
C GLY A 935 -11.92 -24.87 22.77
N LYS A 936 -11.85 -24.03 21.74
CA LYS A 936 -11.50 -24.48 20.38
C LYS A 936 -10.21 -23.83 19.92
N ILE A 937 -9.40 -24.57 19.19
CA ILE A 937 -8.25 -24.06 18.44
C ILE A 937 -8.50 -24.29 16.96
N ALA A 938 -8.00 -23.41 16.11
CA ALA A 938 -8.10 -23.58 14.66
C ALA A 938 -6.72 -23.46 14.01
N VAL A 939 -6.40 -24.40 13.11
CA VAL A 939 -5.12 -24.46 12.40
C VAL A 939 -5.41 -24.28 10.92
N LYS A 940 -4.85 -23.22 10.33
CA LYS A 940 -4.93 -22.92 8.90
C LYS A 940 -3.59 -23.20 8.23
N VAL A 941 -3.59 -23.96 7.14
CA VAL A 941 -2.40 -24.30 6.35
C VAL A 941 -2.57 -23.76 4.94
N ILE A 942 -1.50 -23.16 4.41
CA ILE A 942 -1.49 -22.53 3.09
C ILE A 942 -0.33 -23.10 2.29
N ASN A 943 -0.62 -23.74 1.17
CA ASN A 943 0.40 -24.35 0.31
C ASN A 943 1.06 -23.34 -0.63
N HIS A 944 2.06 -23.77 -1.39
CA HIS A 944 2.76 -22.90 -2.35
C HIS A 944 1.93 -22.45 -3.56
N TYR A 945 0.75 -23.02 -3.78
CA TYR A 945 -0.19 -22.63 -4.83
C TYR A 945 -1.24 -21.62 -4.34
N GLY A 946 -1.18 -21.22 -3.06
CA GLY A 946 -2.15 -20.30 -2.45
C GLY A 946 -3.46 -20.98 -2.05
N ASP A 947 -3.49 -22.31 -2.03
CA ASP A 947 -4.62 -23.06 -1.50
C ASP A 947 -4.59 -23.06 0.03
N GLU A 948 -5.75 -22.85 0.62
CA GLU A 948 -5.91 -22.73 2.08
C GLU A 948 -6.84 -23.83 2.59
N VAL A 949 -6.44 -24.46 3.69
CA VAL A 949 -7.22 -25.45 4.45
C VAL A 949 -7.22 -25.09 5.91
N LEU A 950 -8.38 -25.20 6.55
CA LEU A 950 -8.58 -24.94 7.97
C LEU A 950 -9.07 -26.22 8.65
N LYS A 951 -8.56 -26.52 9.84
CA LYS A 951 -9.10 -27.56 10.71
C LYS A 951 -9.24 -27.05 12.13
N VAL A 952 -10.38 -27.34 12.76
CA VAL A 952 -10.72 -26.92 14.13
C VAL A 952 -10.58 -28.13 15.05
N TYR A 953 -10.05 -27.91 16.25
CA TYR A 953 -9.88 -28.94 17.27
C TYR A 953 -10.45 -28.46 18.59
N GLU A 954 -11.04 -29.38 19.33
CA GLU A 954 -11.44 -29.13 20.72
C GLU A 954 -10.23 -29.26 21.65
N SER A 955 -10.13 -28.37 22.62
CA SER A 955 -9.11 -28.43 23.64
C SER A 955 -9.34 -29.63 24.56
N LEU A 956 -8.29 -30.42 24.80
CA LEU A 956 -8.30 -31.57 25.73
C LEU A 956 -8.62 -31.19 27.18
#